data_AF-A0AAV5A5S5-F1
#
_entry.id   AF-A0AAV5A5S5-F1
#
_cell.length_a   1.000
_cell.length_b   1.000
_cell.length_c   1.000
_cell.angle_alpha   90.00
_cell.angle_beta   90.00
_cell.angle_gamma   90.00
#
_symmetry.space_group_name_H-M   'P 1'
#
loop_
_entity.id
_entity.type
_entity.pdbx_description
1 polymer ?
#
loop_
_entity_poly.entity_id
_entity_poly.type
_entity_poly.pdbx_seq_one_letter_code
_entity_poly.pdbx_strand_id
1 'polypeptide(L)'
;MTALLYAVLLLLRCISPVHSSGTPSPSSLGTSLTLLRQNDLNYTDANNHASTILLESMTFDEAVSKCASLNENLVNIDAAPKFSQDLTSLLSYLNYRDTYPPGQAFWIGNQNSREPKIVQLINGKLIQSSTLFGDLVKLPALCSQSAPFRPASDSDKNPDWQITVSSNSKTFTGFRDQLSFRFLGLPYANPPARWEYSTLYNNKSVTHIDATNYGSQCWQSGSGPYSEDCLFLNVFTPFLPGSSDKKNLRPVLFWIHGGAFTSGTGADPTFDGGALASRGDVVVVTINYRLTTLGFLALDDGTIKGNFGLADQIVALEWVQQNIAAFGGDPNRVTIFGQSAGAGSVRALLASPPAKGKFAAAVPMSNLAGADYATTYSLYYTQTQEVQVAANAIIKEVNCSNASDVVSCLRAVPPSTFINIPDEARYLVVDGTYLITDQLELNGSSFTNNVPTMWGHMRFDGAAFIGYPTPNQDLTVALQPIINTQSAAAVARPDLFPIPDGPNATLNIFNVTARIATDVEFRCLDQATALAAVKNKIFSSVYFYSFYRSYQAGTPGFDPNAPVCDAPKTPEFPNGDPNLPYFQCHSGELYYVFGNLGQFDLPFRDDNDVYMSQVSMDRWVSFAWTHNPNPSKDLLIARNYQVTLDKLQKDGTWEPVNAEKPTLHVMDYPGGSQIPFEEQEQCDFLNFPFSFYE
;
A
#
# COMPACT_ATOMS: atom_id res chain seq x y z
N MET A 1 -0.60 80.60 -15.46
CA MET A 1 -1.60 79.69 -16.05
C MET A 1 -0.86 78.45 -16.49
N THR A 2 -0.71 77.45 -15.63
CA THR A 2 -1.63 76.30 -15.44
C THR A 2 -1.84 75.50 -16.72
N ALA A 3 -1.27 74.28 -16.69
CA ALA A 3 -1.42 73.14 -17.61
C ALA A 3 -0.18 72.85 -18.47
N LEU A 4 0.80 72.12 -17.89
CA LEU A 4 1.60 71.07 -18.56
C LEU A 4 2.70 70.52 -17.62
N LEU A 5 2.33 70.01 -16.44
CA LEU A 5 3.31 69.34 -15.56
C LEU A 5 2.63 68.34 -14.59
N TYR A 6 1.71 67.50 -15.11
CA TYR A 6 1.03 66.46 -14.32
C TYR A 6 0.67 65.22 -15.17
N ALA A 7 1.55 64.77 -16.07
CA ALA A 7 1.27 63.61 -16.93
C ALA A 7 2.42 62.61 -17.11
N VAL A 8 3.47 62.63 -16.26
CA VAL A 8 4.61 61.69 -16.37
C VAL A 8 5.04 61.09 -15.01
N LEU A 9 4.10 60.85 -14.09
CA LEU A 9 4.43 60.23 -12.78
C LEU A 9 3.40 59.19 -12.27
N LEU A 10 2.56 58.64 -13.15
CA LEU A 10 1.48 57.72 -12.78
C LEU A 10 1.40 56.42 -13.61
N LEU A 11 2.53 55.94 -14.14
CA LEU A 11 2.60 54.67 -14.87
C LEU A 11 3.66 53.68 -14.34
N LEU A 12 4.04 53.80 -13.07
CA LEU A 12 4.91 52.82 -12.38
C LEU A 12 4.27 52.39 -11.07
N ARG A 13 3.21 51.60 -11.13
CA ARG A 13 2.69 50.74 -10.04
C ARG A 13 1.54 49.88 -10.56
N CYS A 14 1.87 48.87 -11.33
CA CYS A 14 1.13 47.61 -11.50
C CYS A 14 2.00 46.69 -12.36
N ILE A 15 3.23 46.46 -11.92
CA ILE A 15 3.93 45.23 -12.28
C ILE A 15 3.77 44.39 -11.02
N SER A 16 2.76 43.52 -11.01
CA SER A 16 2.78 42.35 -10.12
C SER A 16 4.17 41.74 -10.28
N PRO A 17 4.93 41.52 -9.20
CA PRO A 17 6.22 40.92 -9.38
C PRO A 17 5.91 39.49 -9.84
N VAL A 18 6.12 39.23 -11.14
CA VAL A 18 6.33 37.88 -11.63
C VAL A 18 7.63 37.46 -10.95
N HIS A 19 7.52 37.02 -9.70
CA HIS A 19 8.57 36.26 -9.07
C HIS A 19 8.64 34.97 -9.88
N SER A 20 9.59 34.94 -10.80
CA SER A 20 10.22 33.70 -11.24
C SER A 20 10.97 33.07 -10.04
N SER A 21 10.27 32.85 -8.93
CA SER A 21 10.77 32.03 -7.83
C SER A 21 10.57 30.59 -8.26
N GLY A 22 11.67 29.82 -8.36
CA GLY A 22 11.58 28.40 -8.67
C GLY A 22 10.66 27.67 -7.69
N THR A 23 10.18 26.50 -8.10
CA THR A 23 9.29 25.64 -7.31
C THR A 23 9.79 25.50 -5.86
N PRO A 24 8.95 25.77 -4.84
CA PRO A 24 9.39 25.79 -3.45
C PRO A 24 9.94 24.43 -2.99
N SER A 25 10.79 24.44 -1.98
CA SER A 25 11.32 23.26 -1.29
C SER A 25 11.44 23.53 0.21
N PRO A 26 11.52 22.48 1.06
CA PRO A 26 11.87 22.67 2.47
C PRO A 26 13.18 23.47 2.64
N SER A 27 14.17 23.22 1.79
CA SER A 27 15.45 23.94 1.82
C SER A 27 15.33 25.41 1.42
N SER A 28 14.58 25.75 0.37
CA SER A 28 14.39 27.15 -0.06
C SER A 28 13.53 27.94 0.93
N LEU A 29 12.61 27.26 1.63
CA LEU A 29 11.79 27.86 2.68
C LEU A 29 12.53 27.88 4.04
N GLY A 30 13.65 27.17 4.16
CA GLY A 30 14.40 27.05 5.40
C GLY A 30 13.55 26.48 6.54
N THR A 31 12.68 25.51 6.23
CA THR A 31 11.78 24.88 7.21
C THR A 31 11.27 23.54 6.72
N SER A 32 10.97 22.62 7.64
CA SER A 32 10.21 21.41 7.34
C SER A 32 8.75 21.73 7.01
N LEU A 33 8.12 20.90 6.17
CA LEU A 33 6.71 21.01 5.79
C LEU A 33 5.95 19.80 6.31
N THR A 34 4.90 20.01 7.10
CA THR A 34 3.97 18.93 7.49
C THR A 34 2.57 19.25 6.99
N LEU A 35 2.03 18.39 6.14
CA LEU A 35 0.63 18.46 5.74
C LEU A 35 -0.24 17.79 6.81
N LEU A 36 -1.17 18.54 7.36
CA LEU A 36 -2.09 18.10 8.40
C LEU A 36 -3.52 18.10 7.87
N ARG A 37 -4.16 16.93 7.91
CA ARG A 37 -5.57 16.75 7.57
C ARG A 37 -6.23 15.85 8.60
N GLN A 38 -7.42 16.23 9.06
CA GLN A 38 -8.28 15.30 9.77
C GLN A 38 -8.94 14.37 8.73
N ASN A 39 -8.28 13.24 8.47
CA ASN A 39 -8.78 12.27 7.49
C ASN A 39 -9.62 11.19 8.20
N ASP A 40 -10.94 11.30 8.06
CA ASP A 40 -11.91 10.35 8.57
C ASP A 40 -12.31 9.26 7.55
N LEU A 41 -11.73 9.26 6.36
CA LEU A 41 -12.04 8.35 5.24
C LEU A 41 -13.49 8.43 4.74
N ASN A 42 -14.29 9.41 5.19
CA ASN A 42 -15.63 9.63 4.65
C ASN A 42 -15.58 10.64 3.50
N TYR A 43 -15.40 10.13 2.29
CA TYR A 43 -15.23 10.99 1.12
C TYR A 43 -16.50 11.75 0.69
N THR A 44 -17.67 11.34 1.15
CA THR A 44 -18.92 12.09 0.93
C THR A 44 -18.93 13.45 1.65
N ASP A 45 -18.06 13.60 2.65
CA ASP A 45 -17.94 14.77 3.51
C ASP A 45 -16.60 15.50 3.32
N ALA A 46 -15.75 15.03 2.39
CA ALA A 46 -14.37 15.49 2.24
C ALA A 46 -14.23 17.02 2.03
N ASN A 47 -15.21 17.66 1.39
CA ASN A 47 -15.25 19.10 1.13
C ASN A 47 -15.50 19.95 2.39
N ASN A 48 -15.99 19.34 3.49
CA ASN A 48 -16.17 20.04 4.76
C ASN A 48 -14.90 20.04 5.63
N HIS A 49 -13.89 19.27 5.22
CA HIS A 49 -12.58 19.14 5.88
C HIS A 49 -11.49 19.81 5.05
N ALA A 50 -10.79 20.77 5.65
CA ALA A 50 -9.64 21.43 5.02
C ALA A 50 -8.32 20.91 5.59
N SER A 51 -7.27 20.93 4.77
CA SER A 51 -5.91 20.62 5.21
C SER A 51 -5.12 21.91 5.47
N THR A 52 -4.03 21.80 6.22
CA THR A 52 -3.11 22.91 6.50
C THR A 52 -1.67 22.45 6.41
N ILE A 53 -0.78 23.34 5.96
CA ILE A 53 0.66 23.09 5.90
C ILE A 53 1.30 23.77 7.09
N LEU A 54 1.84 22.97 8.00
CA LEU A 54 2.58 23.42 9.17
C LEU A 54 4.04 23.68 8.79
N LEU A 55 4.51 24.88 9.12
CA LEU A 55 5.89 25.30 9.07
C LEU A 55 6.47 25.44 10.49
N GLU A 56 7.78 25.31 10.63
CA GLU A 56 8.48 25.46 11.92
C GLU A 56 8.54 26.93 12.39
N SER A 57 9.21 27.17 13.52
CA SER A 57 9.18 28.48 14.18
C SER A 57 9.85 29.60 13.37
N MET A 58 9.09 30.68 13.14
CA MET A 58 9.51 31.85 12.38
C MET A 58 8.78 33.12 12.84
N THR A 59 9.24 34.31 12.43
CA THR A 59 8.51 35.57 12.69
C THR A 59 7.23 35.62 11.87
N PHE A 60 6.30 36.52 12.22
CA PHE A 60 5.05 36.65 11.49
C PHE A 60 5.25 37.02 10.01
N ASP A 61 6.15 37.98 9.73
CA ASP A 61 6.46 38.38 8.35
C ASP A 61 7.11 37.24 7.54
N GLU A 62 8.00 36.46 8.17
CA GLU A 62 8.55 35.24 7.57
C GLU A 62 7.43 34.24 7.25
N ALA A 63 6.47 34.05 8.16
CA ALA A 63 5.33 33.16 7.98
C ALA A 63 4.45 33.56 6.79
N VAL A 64 4.07 34.84 6.70
CA VAL A 64 3.31 35.38 5.57
C VAL A 64 4.08 35.17 4.26
N SER A 65 5.37 35.49 4.23
CA SER A 65 6.20 35.35 3.02
C SER A 65 6.39 33.90 2.60
N LYS A 66 6.56 32.97 3.54
CA LYS A 66 6.79 31.54 3.24
C LYS A 66 5.50 30.83 2.82
N CYS A 67 4.36 31.14 3.45
CA CYS A 67 3.08 30.65 2.94
C CYS A 67 2.84 31.17 1.51
N ALA A 68 3.10 32.45 1.25
CA ALA A 68 2.94 33.00 -0.10
C ALA A 68 3.87 32.32 -1.13
N SER A 69 5.07 31.90 -0.71
CA SER A 69 6.01 31.14 -1.55
C SER A 69 5.51 29.72 -1.88
N LEU A 70 4.57 29.18 -1.10
CA LEU A 70 3.85 27.95 -1.38
C LEU A 70 2.59 28.18 -2.23
N ASN A 71 2.33 29.41 -2.68
CA ASN A 71 1.04 29.83 -3.24
C ASN A 71 -0.13 29.68 -2.25
N GLU A 72 0.14 29.96 -0.97
CA GLU A 72 -0.82 29.83 0.13
C GLU A 72 -0.86 31.11 0.96
N ASN A 73 -1.87 31.22 1.81
CA ASN A 73 -1.95 32.25 2.85
C ASN A 73 -1.77 31.62 4.22
N LEU A 74 -1.56 32.43 5.26
CA LEU A 74 -1.79 31.93 6.61
C LEU A 74 -3.25 31.47 6.75
N VAL A 75 -3.46 30.34 7.40
CA VAL A 75 -4.76 29.68 7.43
C VAL A 75 -5.79 30.55 8.15
N ASN A 76 -6.98 30.63 7.58
CA ASN A 76 -8.14 31.13 8.29
C ASN A 76 -8.83 29.95 8.97
N ILE A 77 -9.06 30.01 10.29
CA ILE A 77 -9.65 28.86 11.00
C ILE A 77 -11.12 28.58 10.59
N ASP A 78 -11.75 29.54 9.91
CA ASP A 78 -13.08 29.39 9.30
C ASP A 78 -12.98 28.97 7.81
N ALA A 79 -11.85 28.39 7.38
CA ALA A 79 -11.61 28.00 5.98
C ALA A 79 -12.58 26.92 5.46
N ALA A 80 -13.11 26.08 6.33
CA ALA A 80 -14.17 25.13 6.01
C ALA A 80 -15.08 24.91 7.24
N PRO A 81 -16.33 24.44 7.05
CA PRO A 81 -17.32 24.32 8.13
C PRO A 81 -16.83 23.54 9.35
N LYS A 82 -16.00 22.51 9.17
CA LYS A 82 -15.48 21.67 10.27
C LYS A 82 -14.02 21.96 10.63
N PHE A 83 -13.35 22.87 9.93
CA PHE A 83 -11.90 23.02 10.07
C PHE A 83 -11.45 23.43 11.48
N SER A 84 -12.24 24.22 12.21
CA SER A 84 -11.93 24.55 13.61
C SER A 84 -12.01 23.33 14.54
N GLN A 85 -12.94 22.40 14.31
CA GLN A 85 -12.99 21.13 15.03
C GLN A 85 -11.82 20.24 14.63
N ASP A 86 -11.52 20.14 13.33
CA ASP A 86 -10.38 19.37 12.81
C ASP A 86 -9.07 19.86 13.42
N LEU A 87 -8.87 21.18 13.47
CA LEU A 87 -7.67 21.80 14.03
C LEU A 87 -7.49 21.46 15.51
N THR A 88 -8.56 21.27 16.27
CA THR A 88 -8.47 20.80 17.66
C THR A 88 -7.80 19.42 17.74
N SER A 89 -8.22 18.47 16.91
CA SER A 89 -7.63 17.12 16.82
C SER A 89 -6.21 17.15 16.27
N LEU A 90 -5.96 17.98 15.24
CA LEU A 90 -4.63 18.11 14.64
C LEU A 90 -3.61 18.67 15.64
N LEU A 91 -3.95 19.72 16.40
CA LEU A 91 -3.05 20.26 17.43
C LEU A 91 -2.87 19.27 18.59
N SER A 92 -3.93 18.57 19.01
CA SER A 92 -3.85 17.51 20.02
C SER A 92 -2.89 16.39 19.59
N TYR A 93 -2.91 16.03 18.30
CA TYR A 93 -1.98 15.06 17.75
C TYR A 93 -0.52 15.55 17.75
N LEU A 94 -0.28 16.83 17.44
CA LEU A 94 1.06 17.41 17.55
C LEU A 94 1.58 17.41 18.99
N ASN A 95 0.69 17.55 19.98
CA ASN A 95 1.04 17.37 21.39
C ASN A 95 1.37 15.90 21.71
N TYR A 96 0.57 14.95 21.23
CA TYR A 96 0.84 13.51 21.42
C TYR A 96 2.18 13.07 20.82
N ARG A 97 2.56 13.63 19.67
CA ARG A 97 3.84 13.35 19.00
C ARG A 97 5.05 14.00 19.67
N ASP A 98 4.83 14.76 20.75
CA ASP A 98 5.83 15.61 21.40
C ASP A 98 6.53 16.60 20.45
N THR A 99 5.90 16.91 19.31
CA THR A 99 6.42 17.89 18.35
C THR A 99 6.29 19.30 18.90
N TYR A 100 5.18 19.57 19.63
CA TYR A 100 4.92 20.86 20.26
C TYR A 100 4.29 20.69 21.66
N PRO A 101 4.68 21.51 22.66
CA PRO A 101 4.13 21.41 24.00
C PRO A 101 2.66 21.89 24.07
N PRO A 102 1.87 21.45 25.08
CA PRO A 102 0.53 21.96 25.31
C PRO A 102 0.51 23.49 25.43
N GLY A 103 -0.46 24.15 24.79
CA GLY A 103 -0.54 25.61 24.75
C GLY A 103 0.42 26.29 23.76
N GLN A 104 1.15 25.54 22.92
CA GLN A 104 1.91 26.13 21.81
C GLN A 104 1.03 27.07 20.97
N ALA A 105 1.55 28.27 20.69
CA ALA A 105 0.92 29.23 19.78
C ALA A 105 1.39 29.03 18.35
N PHE A 106 0.48 29.16 17.40
CA PHE A 106 0.73 29.06 15.96
C PHE A 106 0.27 30.32 15.24
N TRP A 107 1.06 30.82 14.28
CA TRP A 107 0.63 31.90 13.40
C TRP A 107 -0.53 31.45 12.51
N ILE A 108 -1.57 32.29 12.45
CA ILE A 108 -2.74 32.12 11.58
C ILE A 108 -3.10 33.45 10.90
N GLY A 109 -3.93 33.36 9.88
CA GLY A 109 -4.38 34.51 9.09
C GLY A 109 -5.64 35.17 9.65
N ASN A 110 -5.94 36.35 9.11
CA ASN A 110 -7.24 37.01 9.23
C ASN A 110 -7.72 37.33 7.82
N GLN A 111 -9.01 37.17 7.51
CA GLN A 111 -9.53 37.32 6.16
C GLN A 111 -9.21 38.68 5.52
N ASN A 112 -8.97 39.74 6.31
CA ASN A 112 -8.80 41.10 5.80
C ASN A 112 -7.74 41.97 6.51
N SER A 113 -6.90 41.43 7.40
CA SER A 113 -5.85 42.24 8.08
C SER A 113 -4.46 41.60 7.98
N ARG A 114 -3.42 42.44 7.82
CA ARG A 114 -2.01 42.05 7.96
C ARG A 114 -1.55 42.02 9.43
N GLU A 115 -2.50 41.95 10.37
CA GLU A 115 -2.16 41.98 11.79
C GLU A 115 -1.79 40.58 12.29
N PRO A 116 -0.73 40.43 13.10
CA PRO A 116 -0.36 39.15 13.69
C PRO A 116 -1.47 38.55 14.54
N LYS A 117 -1.88 37.33 14.19
CA LYS A 117 -2.87 36.54 14.91
C LYS A 117 -2.32 35.16 15.23
N ILE A 118 -2.65 34.66 16.41
CA ILE A 118 -2.26 33.34 16.86
C ILE A 118 -3.46 32.48 17.23
N VAL A 119 -3.28 31.17 17.13
CA VAL A 119 -4.16 30.16 17.73
C VAL A 119 -3.38 29.29 18.70
N GLN A 120 -4.01 28.94 19.81
CA GLN A 120 -3.50 28.00 20.80
C GLN A 120 -4.56 26.96 21.13
N LEU A 121 -4.13 25.73 21.40
CA LEU A 121 -4.97 24.72 22.04
C LEU A 121 -4.73 24.76 23.54
N ILE A 122 -5.71 25.24 24.30
CA ILE A 122 -5.64 25.34 25.77
C ILE A 122 -6.83 24.59 26.36
N ASN A 123 -6.55 23.57 27.18
CA ASN A 123 -7.57 22.73 27.81
C ASN A 123 -8.62 22.19 26.82
N GLY A 124 -8.18 21.74 25.64
CA GLY A 124 -9.05 21.19 24.60
C GLY A 124 -9.86 22.22 23.82
N LYS A 125 -9.60 23.53 24.01
CA LYS A 125 -10.30 24.61 23.28
C LYS A 125 -9.32 25.44 22.48
N LEU A 126 -9.71 25.77 21.24
CA LEU A 126 -8.98 26.72 20.42
C LEU A 126 -9.22 28.14 20.93
N ILE A 127 -8.14 28.83 21.27
CA ILE A 127 -8.15 30.23 21.69
C ILE A 127 -7.38 31.04 20.64
N GLN A 128 -8.05 32.03 20.06
CA GLN A 128 -7.43 32.98 19.15
C GLN A 128 -7.15 34.30 19.87
N SER A 129 -6.00 34.89 19.61
CA SER A 129 -5.68 36.23 20.12
C SER A 129 -4.82 37.02 19.12
N SER A 130 -4.94 38.34 19.18
CA SER A 130 -4.01 39.25 18.50
C SER A 130 -2.77 39.43 19.36
N THR A 131 -1.59 39.54 18.73
CA THR A 131 -0.34 39.82 19.45
C THR A 131 0.29 41.12 18.98
N LEU A 132 0.85 41.87 19.94
CA LEU A 132 1.50 43.16 19.71
C LEU A 132 3.02 43.03 19.47
N PHE A 133 3.57 41.81 19.49
CA PHE A 133 5.03 41.55 19.46
C PHE A 133 5.51 40.81 18.19
N GLY A 134 4.78 40.94 17.07
CA GLY A 134 4.96 40.12 15.86
C GLY A 134 6.38 40.00 15.30
N ASP A 135 7.21 41.04 15.48
CA ASP A 135 8.56 41.09 14.89
C ASP A 135 9.64 40.38 15.73
N LEU A 136 9.39 40.13 17.02
CA LEU A 136 10.37 39.53 17.95
C LEU A 136 10.04 38.09 18.36
N VAL A 137 8.79 37.66 18.17
CA VAL A 137 8.33 36.32 18.54
C VAL A 137 8.47 35.38 17.35
N LYS A 138 9.06 34.19 17.57
CA LYS A 138 9.07 33.11 16.59
C LYS A 138 8.09 32.02 17.00
N LEU A 139 7.13 31.72 16.14
CA LEU A 139 6.13 30.67 16.33
C LEU A 139 6.03 29.80 15.09
N PRO A 140 5.65 28.52 15.21
CA PRO A 140 5.25 27.72 14.06
C PRO A 140 4.07 28.38 13.33
N ALA A 141 3.96 28.15 12.03
CA ALA A 141 2.94 28.77 11.19
C ALA A 141 2.04 27.74 10.54
N LEU A 142 0.75 28.03 10.45
CA LEU A 142 -0.22 27.22 9.72
C LEU A 142 -0.58 27.95 8.42
N CYS A 143 -0.14 27.43 7.28
CA CYS A 143 -0.56 27.89 5.98
C CYS A 143 -1.83 27.15 5.53
N SER A 144 -2.66 27.78 4.71
CA SER A 144 -3.72 27.08 3.97
C SER A 144 -3.14 25.97 3.08
N GLN A 145 -3.99 25.03 2.70
CA GLN A 145 -3.77 24.12 1.58
C GLN A 145 -4.97 24.30 0.64
N SER A 146 -4.76 25.02 -0.45
CA SER A 146 -5.82 25.43 -1.38
C SER A 146 -5.95 24.53 -2.61
N ALA A 147 -5.03 23.57 -2.80
CA ALA A 147 -5.16 22.53 -3.81
C ALA A 147 -6.51 21.79 -3.63
N PRO A 148 -7.33 21.59 -4.66
CA PRO A 148 -8.64 21.00 -4.49
C PRO A 148 -8.56 19.54 -4.03
N PHE A 149 -9.55 19.09 -3.25
CA PHE A 149 -9.74 17.66 -3.07
C PHE A 149 -10.20 17.06 -4.41
N ARG A 150 -9.51 16.01 -4.85
CA ARG A 150 -9.85 15.23 -6.04
C ARG A 150 -9.74 13.75 -5.71
N PRO A 151 -10.56 12.87 -6.31
CA PRO A 151 -10.28 11.44 -6.30
C PRO A 151 -8.87 11.21 -6.86
N ALA A 152 -8.18 10.18 -6.37
CA ALA A 152 -6.77 9.96 -6.71
C ALA A 152 -6.48 9.85 -8.24
N SER A 153 -7.46 9.46 -9.05
CA SER A 153 -7.36 9.36 -10.52
C SER A 153 -7.40 10.71 -11.25
N ASP A 154 -7.81 11.79 -10.57
CA ASP A 154 -8.01 13.14 -11.12
C ASP A 154 -7.14 14.17 -10.37
N SER A 155 -5.88 13.81 -10.09
CA SER A 155 -4.94 14.66 -9.36
C SER A 155 -4.65 15.97 -10.11
N ASP A 156 -4.78 17.12 -9.42
CA ASP A 156 -4.43 18.45 -9.96
C ASP A 156 -2.92 18.70 -9.88
N LYS A 157 -2.28 18.79 -11.05
CA LYS A 157 -0.82 18.94 -11.21
C LYS A 157 -0.40 20.38 -11.50
N ASN A 158 -1.27 21.35 -11.22
CA ASN A 158 -1.00 22.76 -11.42
C ASN A 158 0.37 23.15 -10.80
N PRO A 159 1.25 23.88 -11.52
CA PRO A 159 2.50 24.41 -11.00
C PRO A 159 2.41 25.10 -9.64
N ASP A 160 1.26 25.72 -9.35
CA ASP A 160 0.95 26.35 -8.05
C ASP A 160 1.07 25.38 -6.85
N TRP A 161 0.85 24.08 -7.10
CA TRP A 161 0.90 23.03 -6.09
C TRP A 161 2.21 22.24 -6.09
N GLN A 162 3.14 22.57 -7.00
CA GLN A 162 4.40 21.84 -7.10
C GLN A 162 5.33 22.12 -5.93
N ILE A 163 6.12 21.11 -5.58
CA ILE A 163 7.13 21.16 -4.53
C ILE A 163 8.37 20.40 -5.00
N THR A 164 9.56 20.83 -4.58
CA THR A 164 10.80 20.11 -4.86
C THR A 164 11.44 19.56 -3.58
N VAL A 165 12.06 18.39 -3.72
CA VAL A 165 12.95 17.78 -2.72
C VAL A 165 14.28 17.44 -3.37
N SER A 166 15.35 17.38 -2.58
CA SER A 166 16.68 17.03 -3.11
C SER A 166 17.29 15.86 -2.34
N SER A 167 17.83 14.89 -3.07
CA SER A 167 18.57 13.73 -2.54
C SER A 167 19.73 13.41 -3.47
N ASN A 168 20.92 13.12 -2.92
CA ASN A 168 22.09 12.62 -3.66
C ASN A 168 22.36 13.35 -5.00
N SER A 169 22.47 14.69 -4.93
CA SER A 169 22.72 15.60 -6.06
C SER A 169 21.63 15.66 -7.14
N LYS A 170 20.43 15.13 -6.85
CA LYS A 170 19.25 15.22 -7.70
C LYS A 170 18.16 16.04 -7.02
N THR A 171 17.40 16.77 -7.81
CA THR A 171 16.17 17.45 -7.39
C THR A 171 14.97 16.77 -8.03
N PHE A 172 13.92 16.53 -7.26
CA PHE A 172 12.69 15.87 -7.68
C PHE A 172 11.53 16.85 -7.53
N THR A 173 10.78 17.07 -8.60
CA THR A 173 9.56 17.90 -8.58
C THR A 173 8.34 17.03 -8.42
N GLY A 174 7.67 17.14 -7.29
CA GLY A 174 6.36 16.56 -7.06
C GLY A 174 5.28 17.64 -7.00
N PHE A 175 4.12 17.27 -6.48
CA PHE A 175 3.02 18.19 -6.20
C PHE A 175 2.33 17.81 -4.89
N ARG A 176 1.39 18.63 -4.43
CA ARG A 176 0.60 18.35 -3.23
C ARG A 176 -0.89 18.39 -3.55
N ASP A 177 -1.66 17.61 -2.82
CA ASP A 177 -3.12 17.70 -2.78
C ASP A 177 -3.60 17.86 -1.33
N GLN A 178 -4.88 17.59 -1.06
CA GLN A 178 -5.42 17.62 0.29
C GLN A 178 -4.93 16.44 1.16
N LEU A 179 -4.41 15.35 0.60
CA LEU A 179 -4.02 14.15 1.34
C LEU A 179 -2.52 14.04 1.57
N SER A 180 -1.67 14.51 0.66
CA SER A 180 -0.23 14.26 0.70
C SER A 180 0.58 15.15 -0.25
N PHE A 181 1.89 15.19 -0.03
CA PHE A 181 2.86 15.47 -1.08
C PHE A 181 3.08 14.17 -1.89
N ARG A 182 3.07 14.28 -3.22
CA ARG A 182 3.13 13.17 -4.18
C ARG A 182 4.32 13.33 -5.11
N PHE A 183 5.11 12.26 -5.23
CA PHE A 183 6.22 12.13 -6.18
C PHE A 183 6.04 10.83 -6.94
N LEU A 184 5.58 10.91 -8.17
CA LEU A 184 5.17 9.78 -9.00
C LEU A 184 6.22 9.52 -10.09
N GLY A 185 6.42 8.27 -10.48
CA GLY A 185 7.31 7.93 -11.60
C GLY A 185 8.80 8.16 -11.33
N LEU A 186 9.26 7.97 -10.09
CA LEU A 186 10.67 8.11 -9.72
C LEU A 186 11.46 6.88 -10.21
N PRO A 187 12.50 7.05 -11.06
CA PRO A 187 13.32 5.92 -11.49
C PRO A 187 14.16 5.42 -10.33
N TYR A 188 13.97 4.15 -9.95
CA TYR A 188 14.75 3.53 -8.88
C TYR A 188 15.91 2.68 -9.41
N ALA A 189 15.82 2.25 -10.67
CA ALA A 189 16.87 1.49 -11.35
C ALA A 189 17.26 2.14 -12.68
N ASN A 190 18.48 1.89 -13.14
CA ASN A 190 18.82 2.12 -14.54
C ASN A 190 18.05 1.10 -15.40
N PRO A 191 17.54 1.46 -16.60
CA PRO A 191 16.89 0.52 -17.48
C PRO A 191 17.82 -0.67 -17.78
N PRO A 192 17.49 -1.89 -17.30
CA PRO A 192 18.35 -3.05 -17.51
C PRO A 192 18.20 -3.55 -18.95
N ALA A 193 19.24 -4.18 -19.48
CA ALA A 193 19.06 -5.03 -20.65
C ALA A 193 18.22 -6.26 -20.27
N ARG A 194 17.62 -6.91 -21.26
CA ARG A 194 16.76 -8.08 -21.01
C ARG A 194 17.50 -9.20 -20.29
N TRP A 195 16.83 -9.67 -19.23
CA TRP A 195 17.32 -10.71 -18.33
C TRP A 195 18.70 -10.39 -17.75
N GLU A 196 18.95 -9.11 -17.49
CA GLU A 196 20.00 -8.64 -16.59
C GLU A 196 19.36 -8.17 -15.28
N TYR A 197 20.08 -8.37 -14.17
CA TYR A 197 19.67 -7.82 -12.88
C TYR A 197 19.73 -6.29 -12.93
N SER A 198 18.71 -5.65 -12.36
CA SER A 198 18.66 -4.19 -12.28
C SER A 198 19.77 -3.66 -11.37
N THR A 199 20.17 -2.42 -11.61
CA THR A 199 21.13 -1.70 -10.77
C THR A 199 20.53 -0.38 -10.36
N LEU A 200 20.88 0.08 -9.16
CA LEU A 200 20.37 1.33 -8.63
C LEU A 200 20.57 2.49 -9.61
N TYR A 201 19.53 3.31 -9.76
CA TYR A 201 19.55 4.46 -10.64
C TYR A 201 20.69 5.42 -10.26
N ASN A 202 21.64 5.61 -11.19
CA ASN A 202 22.86 6.37 -10.93
C ASN A 202 23.24 7.34 -12.06
N ASN A 203 22.30 7.64 -12.97
CA ASN A 203 22.56 8.54 -14.08
C ASN A 203 22.98 9.93 -13.57
N LYS A 204 24.24 10.30 -13.80
CA LYS A 204 24.84 11.56 -13.32
C LYS A 204 24.53 12.75 -14.22
N SER A 205 24.12 12.53 -15.47
CA SER A 205 23.74 13.63 -16.37
C SER A 205 22.34 14.17 -16.03
N VAL A 206 21.53 13.42 -15.29
CA VAL A 206 20.23 13.83 -14.80
C VAL A 206 20.37 14.42 -13.41
N THR A 207 20.18 15.74 -13.31
CA THR A 207 20.17 16.50 -12.05
C THR A 207 18.76 16.86 -11.58
N HIS A 208 17.77 16.75 -12.47
CA HIS A 208 16.37 17.06 -12.19
C HIS A 208 15.46 15.94 -12.71
N ILE A 209 14.51 15.52 -11.88
CA ILE A 209 13.49 14.52 -12.22
C ILE A 209 12.12 15.15 -11.99
N ASP A 210 11.32 15.19 -13.04
CA ASP A 210 9.89 15.51 -12.94
C ASP A 210 9.15 14.28 -12.44
N ALA A 211 8.63 14.35 -11.22
CA ALA A 211 7.90 13.30 -10.54
C ALA A 211 6.41 13.68 -10.36
N THR A 212 5.82 14.37 -11.34
CA THR A 212 4.38 14.74 -11.33
C THR A 212 3.48 13.71 -12.02
N ASN A 213 4.06 12.71 -12.70
CA ASN A 213 3.34 11.70 -13.46
C ASN A 213 3.85 10.30 -13.12
N TYR A 214 2.95 9.32 -13.11
CA TYR A 214 3.34 7.92 -13.02
C TYR A 214 4.26 7.54 -14.18
N GLY A 215 5.25 6.70 -13.89
CA GLY A 215 6.11 6.09 -14.90
C GLY A 215 5.37 5.04 -15.72
N SER A 216 6.00 4.58 -16.80
CA SER A 216 5.45 3.53 -17.66
C SER A 216 5.23 2.22 -16.89
N GLN A 217 4.16 1.50 -17.25
CA GLN A 217 3.88 0.17 -16.72
C GLN A 217 4.79 -0.87 -17.39
N CYS A 218 5.17 -1.91 -16.66
CA CYS A 218 5.88 -3.03 -17.24
C CYS A 218 4.98 -3.80 -18.20
N TRP A 219 5.59 -4.40 -19.24
CA TRP A 219 4.91 -5.30 -20.17
C TRP A 219 4.13 -6.40 -19.43
N GLN A 220 2.85 -6.51 -19.78
CA GLN A 220 1.88 -7.44 -19.22
C GLN A 220 0.70 -7.58 -20.20
N SER A 221 -0.19 -8.54 -19.96
CA SER A 221 -1.39 -8.73 -20.79
C SER A 221 -2.33 -7.52 -20.75
N GLY A 222 -3.02 -7.27 -21.87
CA GLY A 222 -3.97 -6.15 -22.02
C GLY A 222 -3.47 -5.07 -22.99
N SER A 223 -4.12 -3.91 -22.93
CA SER A 223 -3.78 -2.74 -23.75
C SER A 223 -3.45 -1.54 -22.86
N GLY A 224 -2.17 -1.33 -22.60
CA GLY A 224 -1.65 -0.19 -21.83
C GLY A 224 -0.39 0.39 -22.47
N PRO A 225 0.07 1.57 -22.02
CA PRO A 225 1.33 2.18 -22.46
C PRO A 225 2.53 1.45 -21.84
N TYR A 226 2.69 0.17 -22.18
CA TYR A 226 3.73 -0.70 -21.64
C TYR A 226 5.12 -0.33 -22.17
N SER A 227 6.14 -0.53 -21.33
CA SER A 227 7.53 -0.30 -21.66
C SER A 227 8.43 -1.31 -20.93
N GLU A 228 9.60 -1.60 -21.50
CA GLU A 228 10.67 -2.32 -20.76
C GLU A 228 11.42 -1.35 -19.82
N ASP A 229 11.43 -0.06 -20.14
CA ASP A 229 11.78 1.01 -19.21
C ASP A 229 10.57 1.29 -18.31
N CYS A 230 10.42 0.50 -17.24
CA CYS A 230 9.25 0.52 -16.36
C CYS A 230 9.60 0.52 -14.85
N LEU A 231 10.88 0.55 -14.49
CA LEU A 231 11.36 0.42 -13.10
C LEU A 231 11.25 1.75 -12.33
N PHE A 232 9.99 2.12 -12.07
CA PHE A 232 9.60 3.33 -11.36
C PHE A 232 8.92 3.02 -10.03
N LEU A 233 9.05 3.95 -9.09
CA LEU A 233 8.31 3.95 -7.83
C LEU A 233 7.61 5.29 -7.60
N ASN A 234 6.66 5.30 -6.67
CA ASN A 234 5.89 6.47 -6.29
C ASN A 234 5.98 6.66 -4.78
N VAL A 235 6.01 7.91 -4.32
CA VAL A 235 6.08 8.27 -2.90
C VAL A 235 4.92 9.21 -2.56
N PHE A 236 4.17 8.84 -1.52
CA PHE A 236 3.13 9.65 -0.90
C PHE A 236 3.54 9.95 0.53
N THR A 237 3.58 11.22 0.92
CA THR A 237 4.11 11.61 2.23
C THR A 237 3.36 12.81 2.83
N PRO A 238 3.10 12.82 4.15
CA PRO A 238 2.58 13.99 4.85
C PRO A 238 3.69 14.93 5.32
N PHE A 239 4.97 14.55 5.19
CA PHE A 239 6.08 15.28 5.80
C PHE A 239 7.28 15.40 4.85
N LEU A 240 7.79 16.63 4.70
CA LEU A 240 9.04 16.91 3.98
C LEU A 240 10.02 17.61 4.94
N PRO A 241 11.17 16.98 5.26
CA PRO A 241 12.08 17.52 6.26
C PRO A 241 12.87 18.72 5.72
N GLY A 242 13.08 19.71 6.59
CA GLY A 242 14.06 20.77 6.38
C GLY A 242 15.48 20.26 6.59
N SER A 243 16.48 21.07 6.24
CA SER A 243 17.90 20.69 6.23
C SER A 243 18.45 20.18 7.58
N SER A 244 17.79 20.47 8.69
CA SER A 244 18.20 20.08 10.05
C SER A 244 17.31 19.03 10.73
N ASP A 245 16.16 18.64 10.14
CA ASP A 245 15.23 17.70 10.78
C ASP A 245 15.42 16.27 10.28
N LYS A 246 16.19 15.49 11.05
CA LYS A 246 16.31 14.03 10.89
C LYS A 246 15.64 13.25 12.02
N LYS A 247 15.02 13.92 12.99
CA LYS A 247 14.49 13.28 14.21
C LYS A 247 13.03 12.87 14.05
N ASN A 248 12.30 13.53 13.16
CA ASN A 248 10.86 13.32 12.99
C ASN A 248 10.50 12.48 11.76
N LEU A 249 11.40 11.66 11.23
CA LEU A 249 11.07 10.81 10.07
C LEU A 249 9.92 9.84 10.40
N ARG A 250 9.12 9.51 9.39
CA ARG A 250 7.94 8.64 9.51
C ARG A 250 8.26 7.21 9.08
N PRO A 251 7.62 6.17 9.65
CA PRO A 251 7.79 4.83 9.11
C PRO A 251 7.31 4.77 7.66
N VAL A 252 7.89 3.85 6.90
CA VAL A 252 7.64 3.67 5.47
C VAL A 252 6.85 2.40 5.25
N LEU A 253 5.67 2.49 4.64
CA LEU A 253 4.92 1.35 4.13
C LEU A 253 5.32 1.14 2.66
N PHE A 254 6.00 0.04 2.36
CA PHE A 254 6.49 -0.30 1.04
C PHE A 254 5.61 -1.38 0.40
N TRP A 255 4.79 -0.96 -0.56
CA TRP A 255 3.79 -1.78 -1.22
C TRP A 255 4.33 -2.54 -2.43
N ILE A 256 4.08 -3.85 -2.45
CA ILE A 256 4.38 -4.74 -3.58
C ILE A 256 3.05 -5.27 -4.12
N HIS A 257 2.68 -4.86 -5.33
CA HIS A 257 1.40 -5.26 -5.92
C HIS A 257 1.36 -6.76 -6.27
N GLY A 258 0.15 -7.32 -6.22
CA GLY A 258 -0.19 -8.66 -6.71
C GLY A 258 -0.32 -8.72 -8.24
N GLY A 259 -1.11 -9.67 -8.73
CA GLY A 259 -1.30 -9.89 -10.17
C GLY A 259 -0.52 -11.08 -10.73
N ALA A 260 -0.42 -12.17 -9.96
CA ALA A 260 0.15 -13.46 -10.40
C ALA A 260 1.60 -13.45 -10.92
N PHE A 261 2.37 -12.38 -10.67
CA PHE A 261 3.64 -12.07 -11.34
C PHE A 261 3.54 -11.77 -12.85
N THR A 262 2.33 -11.57 -13.36
CA THR A 262 2.05 -11.42 -14.81
C THR A 262 1.39 -10.08 -15.13
N SER A 263 0.76 -9.44 -14.15
CA SER A 263 0.11 -8.14 -14.28
C SER A 263 0.24 -7.30 -13.00
N GLY A 264 -0.21 -6.05 -13.07
CA GLY A 264 -0.22 -5.08 -11.97
C GLY A 264 0.73 -3.90 -12.19
N THR A 265 0.55 -2.86 -11.38
CA THR A 265 1.32 -1.61 -11.46
C THR A 265 1.27 -0.87 -10.14
N GLY A 266 2.35 -0.18 -9.76
CA GLY A 266 2.38 0.74 -8.63
C GLY A 266 1.47 1.96 -8.79
N ALA A 267 0.88 2.17 -9.97
CA ALA A 267 -0.03 3.28 -10.29
C ALA A 267 -1.53 2.92 -10.15
N ASP A 268 -1.87 1.74 -9.62
CA ASP A 268 -3.27 1.32 -9.46
C ASP A 268 -4.00 2.19 -8.42
N PRO A 269 -5.16 2.78 -8.77
CA PRO A 269 -5.93 3.60 -7.84
C PRO A 269 -6.45 2.85 -6.59
N THR A 270 -6.59 1.53 -6.66
CA THR A 270 -7.01 0.67 -5.54
C THR A 270 -6.13 0.89 -4.32
N PHE A 271 -4.83 1.08 -4.54
CA PHE A 271 -3.82 1.27 -3.52
C PHE A 271 -3.07 2.61 -3.65
N ASP A 272 -3.77 3.67 -4.06
CA ASP A 272 -3.27 5.04 -3.91
C ASP A 272 -2.89 5.30 -2.44
N GLY A 273 -1.69 5.83 -2.22
CA GLY A 273 -1.12 5.98 -0.88
C GLY A 273 -1.55 7.23 -0.11
N GLY A 274 -2.30 8.15 -0.72
CA GLY A 274 -2.59 9.47 -0.12
C GLY A 274 -3.41 9.40 1.17
N ALA A 275 -4.44 8.54 1.20
CA ALA A 275 -5.29 8.37 2.38
C ALA A 275 -4.51 7.77 3.55
N LEU A 276 -3.73 6.71 3.27
CA LEU A 276 -2.86 6.06 4.23
C LEU A 276 -1.78 7.00 4.78
N ALA A 277 -1.19 7.85 3.92
CA ALA A 277 -0.21 8.86 4.31
C ALA A 277 -0.78 9.93 5.27
N SER A 278 -1.93 10.54 4.91
CA SER A 278 -2.55 11.60 5.74
C SER A 278 -3.11 11.11 7.06
N ARG A 279 -3.85 10.00 7.04
CA ARG A 279 -4.47 9.44 8.25
C ARG A 279 -3.42 8.80 9.16
N GLY A 280 -2.50 8.03 8.57
CA GLY A 280 -1.50 7.27 9.31
C GLY A 280 -0.26 8.04 9.76
N ASP A 281 -0.03 9.23 9.22
CA ASP A 281 1.23 9.98 9.35
C ASP A 281 2.45 9.14 8.94
N VAL A 282 2.33 8.43 7.82
CA VAL A 282 3.35 7.49 7.30
C VAL A 282 3.78 7.88 5.89
N VAL A 283 4.94 7.42 5.45
CA VAL A 283 5.31 7.49 4.03
C VAL A 283 4.88 6.20 3.35
N VAL A 284 4.23 6.31 2.20
CA VAL A 284 3.83 5.15 1.38
C VAL A 284 4.66 5.13 0.11
N VAL A 285 5.23 3.97 -0.21
CA VAL A 285 5.97 3.72 -1.45
C VAL A 285 5.27 2.63 -2.23
N THR A 286 4.92 2.89 -3.49
CA THR A 286 4.42 1.85 -4.42
C THR A 286 5.42 1.67 -5.55
N ILE A 287 5.60 0.45 -6.05
CA ILE A 287 6.61 0.14 -7.06
C ILE A 287 6.01 -0.57 -8.28
N ASN A 288 6.63 -0.39 -9.43
CA ASN A 288 6.59 -1.38 -10.51
C ASN A 288 7.77 -2.35 -10.33
N TYR A 289 7.64 -3.59 -10.82
CA TYR A 289 8.73 -4.54 -11.01
C TYR A 289 8.47 -5.33 -12.29
N ARG A 290 9.51 -5.92 -12.92
CA ARG A 290 9.29 -6.69 -14.16
C ARG A 290 8.38 -7.90 -13.91
N LEU A 291 7.47 -8.14 -14.85
CA LEU A 291 6.44 -9.17 -14.82
C LEU A 291 6.62 -10.15 -15.98
N THR A 292 5.87 -11.25 -15.97
CA THR A 292 5.83 -12.28 -17.03
C THR A 292 7.22 -12.83 -17.35
N THR A 293 7.37 -13.44 -18.53
CA THR A 293 8.63 -13.95 -19.07
C THR A 293 9.76 -12.91 -19.04
N LEU A 294 9.47 -11.61 -19.09
CA LEU A 294 10.48 -10.55 -19.01
C LEU A 294 11.06 -10.35 -17.60
N GLY A 295 10.29 -10.71 -16.56
CA GLY A 295 10.71 -10.62 -15.16
C GLY A 295 11.18 -11.93 -14.54
N PHE A 296 10.73 -13.08 -15.05
CA PHE A 296 10.86 -14.34 -14.31
C PHE A 296 11.49 -15.49 -15.08
N LEU A 297 11.70 -15.39 -16.40
CA LEU A 297 12.35 -16.47 -17.17
C LEU A 297 13.69 -16.89 -16.56
N ALA A 298 13.82 -18.17 -16.23
CA ALA A 298 15.12 -18.82 -16.02
C ALA A 298 15.41 -19.91 -17.06
N LEU A 299 16.69 -20.06 -17.36
CA LEU A 299 17.28 -21.10 -18.18
C LEU A 299 18.39 -21.79 -17.36
N ASP A 300 18.60 -23.08 -17.63
CA ASP A 300 19.72 -23.83 -17.07
C ASP A 300 20.99 -23.67 -17.95
N ASP A 301 21.30 -22.42 -18.31
CA ASP A 301 22.37 -22.03 -19.22
C ASP A 301 23.48 -21.19 -18.55
N GLY A 302 23.29 -20.87 -17.26
CA GLY A 302 24.19 -20.04 -16.45
C GLY A 302 24.12 -18.53 -16.73
N THR A 303 23.29 -18.09 -17.67
CA THR A 303 23.15 -16.71 -18.14
C THR A 303 21.83 -16.10 -17.70
N ILE A 304 20.69 -16.66 -18.13
CA ILE A 304 19.35 -16.19 -17.77
C ILE A 304 18.91 -16.96 -16.52
N LYS A 305 19.13 -16.41 -15.32
CA LYS A 305 19.00 -17.16 -14.06
C LYS A 305 17.64 -17.06 -13.37
N GLY A 306 16.72 -16.24 -13.86
CA GLY A 306 15.43 -15.95 -13.22
C GLY A 306 15.51 -14.89 -12.12
N ASN A 307 14.37 -14.68 -11.45
CA ASN A 307 14.19 -13.73 -10.33
C ASN A 307 14.50 -12.25 -10.64
N PHE A 308 14.42 -11.80 -11.90
CA PHE A 308 14.68 -10.41 -12.24
C PHE A 308 13.65 -9.45 -11.63
N GLY A 309 12.37 -9.85 -11.58
CA GLY A 309 11.32 -9.11 -10.88
C GLY A 309 11.58 -9.00 -9.37
N LEU A 310 12.04 -10.07 -8.71
CA LEU A 310 12.43 -10.04 -7.29
C LEU A 310 13.65 -9.13 -7.05
N ALA A 311 14.63 -9.19 -7.96
CA ALA A 311 15.80 -8.30 -7.92
C ALA A 311 15.40 -6.82 -8.05
N ASP A 312 14.44 -6.50 -8.92
CA ASP A 312 13.90 -5.15 -9.07
C ASP A 312 13.31 -4.61 -7.77
N GLN A 313 12.54 -5.44 -7.06
CA GLN A 313 11.97 -5.08 -5.75
C GLN A 313 13.08 -4.80 -4.71
N ILE A 314 14.17 -5.57 -4.71
CA ILE A 314 15.31 -5.34 -3.82
C ILE A 314 16.05 -4.05 -4.17
N VAL A 315 16.23 -3.74 -5.45
CA VAL A 315 16.83 -2.47 -5.88
C VAL A 315 15.93 -1.28 -5.55
N ALA A 316 14.61 -1.43 -5.63
CA ALA A 316 13.68 -0.41 -5.16
C ALA A 316 13.80 -0.18 -3.64
N LEU A 317 13.97 -1.24 -2.85
CA LEU A 317 14.28 -1.12 -1.42
C LEU A 317 15.64 -0.44 -1.18
N GLU A 318 16.67 -0.70 -2.00
CA GLU A 318 17.96 0.03 -1.94
C GLU A 318 17.79 1.51 -2.23
N TRP A 319 16.94 1.86 -3.19
CA TRP A 319 16.59 3.25 -3.45
C TRP A 319 15.93 3.90 -2.24
N VAL A 320 14.99 3.21 -1.59
CA VAL A 320 14.34 3.67 -0.36
C VAL A 320 15.38 3.92 0.72
N GLN A 321 16.29 2.97 0.97
CA GLN A 321 17.38 3.12 1.95
C GLN A 321 18.24 4.37 1.69
N GLN A 322 18.49 4.73 0.42
CA GLN A 322 19.35 5.85 0.06
C GLN A 322 18.65 7.20 -0.04
N ASN A 323 17.33 7.23 -0.25
CA ASN A 323 16.64 8.45 -0.66
C ASN A 323 15.43 8.82 0.21
N ILE A 324 14.75 7.86 0.85
CA ILE A 324 13.42 8.11 1.44
C ILE A 324 13.42 9.15 2.55
N ALA A 325 14.57 9.35 3.22
CA ALA A 325 14.76 10.41 4.20
C ALA A 325 14.49 11.81 3.63
N ALA A 326 14.82 12.08 2.37
CA ALA A 326 14.51 13.36 1.73
C ALA A 326 13.00 13.59 1.50
N PHE A 327 12.22 12.50 1.51
CA PHE A 327 10.76 12.48 1.38
C PHE A 327 10.07 12.29 2.74
N GLY A 328 10.81 12.42 3.85
CA GLY A 328 10.29 12.34 5.21
C GLY A 328 10.15 10.94 5.79
N GLY A 329 10.58 9.90 5.07
CA GLY A 329 10.53 8.51 5.54
C GLY A 329 11.79 8.10 6.30
N ASP A 330 11.65 7.20 7.26
CA ASP A 330 12.73 6.62 8.03
C ASP A 330 13.21 5.32 7.37
N PRO A 331 14.43 5.27 6.79
CA PRO A 331 14.92 4.08 6.12
C PRO A 331 15.09 2.88 7.08
N ASN A 332 15.14 3.11 8.39
CA ASN A 332 15.27 2.02 9.39
C ASN A 332 13.91 1.46 9.85
N ARG A 333 12.79 2.05 9.41
CA ARG A 333 11.42 1.63 9.76
C ARG A 333 10.59 1.42 8.50
N VAL A 334 11.10 0.57 7.61
CA VAL A 334 10.42 0.15 6.39
C VAL A 334 9.64 -1.13 6.67
N THR A 335 8.33 -1.11 6.50
CA THR A 335 7.47 -2.29 6.53
C THR A 335 7.11 -2.67 5.10
N ILE A 336 7.55 -3.84 4.63
CA ILE A 336 7.11 -4.37 3.35
C ILE A 336 5.74 -5.01 3.50
N PHE A 337 4.85 -4.76 2.56
CA PHE A 337 3.54 -5.39 2.52
C PHE A 337 3.10 -5.58 1.08
N GLY A 338 2.36 -6.66 0.85
CA GLY A 338 1.93 -7.03 -0.50
C GLY A 338 0.80 -8.03 -0.43
N GLN A 339 0.02 -8.10 -1.50
CA GLN A 339 -1.16 -8.95 -1.58
C GLN A 339 -1.01 -9.94 -2.74
N SER A 340 -1.53 -11.18 -2.58
CA SER A 340 -1.45 -12.22 -3.63
C SER A 340 0.00 -12.55 -4.02
N ALA A 341 0.36 -12.48 -5.31
CA ALA A 341 1.76 -12.58 -5.75
C ALA A 341 2.71 -11.56 -5.09
N GLY A 342 2.19 -10.40 -4.66
CA GLY A 342 2.93 -9.44 -3.84
C GLY A 342 3.19 -9.96 -2.43
N ALA A 343 2.28 -10.76 -1.86
CA ALA A 343 2.52 -11.49 -0.62
C ALA A 343 3.55 -12.63 -0.82
N GLY A 344 3.50 -13.31 -1.97
CA GLY A 344 4.54 -14.26 -2.38
C GLY A 344 5.93 -13.60 -2.51
N SER A 345 5.97 -12.36 -3.01
CA SER A 345 7.19 -11.53 -3.01
C SER A 345 7.66 -11.22 -1.59
N VAL A 346 6.77 -10.81 -0.69
CA VAL A 346 7.11 -10.57 0.73
C VAL A 346 7.67 -11.84 1.37
N ARG A 347 7.07 -13.00 1.12
CA ARG A 347 7.58 -14.31 1.58
C ARG A 347 8.97 -14.61 1.02
N ALA A 348 9.20 -14.35 -0.27
CA ALA A 348 10.51 -14.53 -0.90
C ALA A 348 11.57 -13.56 -0.34
N LEU A 349 11.21 -12.30 -0.08
CA LEU A 349 12.09 -11.32 0.54
C LEU A 349 12.45 -11.71 1.99
N LEU A 350 11.53 -12.34 2.73
CA LEU A 350 11.84 -12.92 4.04
C LEU A 350 12.91 -14.03 3.92
N ALA A 351 12.92 -14.81 2.84
CA ALA A 351 13.91 -15.86 2.57
C ALA A 351 15.20 -15.36 1.87
N SER A 352 15.23 -14.11 1.38
CA SER A 352 16.28 -13.64 0.47
C SER A 352 17.47 -12.99 1.19
N PRO A 353 18.71 -13.53 1.09
CA PRO A 353 19.89 -12.92 1.70
C PRO A 353 20.20 -11.50 1.22
N PRO A 354 20.08 -11.16 -0.09
CA PRO A 354 20.24 -9.78 -0.56
C PRO A 354 19.24 -8.80 0.05
N ALA A 355 18.07 -9.25 0.55
CA ALA A 355 17.08 -8.36 1.17
C ALA A 355 17.43 -7.97 2.62
N LYS A 356 18.48 -8.58 3.20
CA LYS A 356 18.88 -8.36 4.60
C LYS A 356 19.09 -6.89 4.94
N GLY A 357 18.43 -6.45 6.01
CA GLY A 357 18.59 -5.11 6.58
C GLY A 357 17.93 -3.99 5.76
N LYS A 358 17.08 -4.34 4.79
CA LYS A 358 16.36 -3.35 3.95
C LYS A 358 14.92 -3.06 4.42
N PHE A 359 14.40 -3.87 5.32
CA PHE A 359 13.09 -3.70 5.95
C PHE A 359 13.14 -4.15 7.42
N ALA A 360 12.19 -3.64 8.19
CA ALA A 360 12.07 -3.81 9.63
C ALA A 360 10.82 -4.62 10.05
N ALA A 361 9.84 -4.80 9.16
CA ALA A 361 8.66 -5.65 9.36
C ALA A 361 8.06 -6.10 8.01
N ALA A 362 7.22 -7.13 8.03
CA ALA A 362 6.62 -7.70 6.81
C ALA A 362 5.14 -8.08 6.98
N VAL A 363 4.31 -7.80 5.97
CA VAL A 363 2.88 -8.12 5.95
C VAL A 363 2.49 -8.81 4.62
N PRO A 364 2.61 -10.14 4.53
CA PRO A 364 2.08 -10.91 3.41
C PRO A 364 0.55 -11.08 3.56
N MET A 365 -0.21 -10.42 2.68
CA MET A 365 -1.68 -10.40 2.69
C MET A 365 -2.23 -11.42 1.69
N SER A 366 -2.97 -12.41 2.18
CA SER A 366 -3.53 -13.49 1.35
C SER A 366 -2.43 -14.19 0.54
N ASN A 367 -1.40 -14.68 1.24
CA ASN A 367 -0.27 -15.37 0.62
C ASN A 367 -0.73 -16.71 0.02
N LEU A 368 -0.27 -16.98 -1.21
CA LEU A 368 -0.51 -18.27 -1.85
C LEU A 368 0.49 -19.29 -1.30
N ALA A 369 -0.03 -20.40 -0.81
CA ALA A 369 0.76 -21.56 -0.40
C ALA A 369 -0.09 -22.83 -0.39
N GLY A 370 0.48 -23.94 -0.88
CA GLY A 370 -0.13 -25.26 -0.75
C GLY A 370 -0.18 -26.01 -2.05
N ALA A 371 -1.39 -26.33 -2.52
CA ALA A 371 -1.61 -27.16 -3.70
C ALA A 371 -1.77 -26.36 -5.00
N ASP A 372 -1.67 -27.07 -6.13
CA ASP A 372 -1.97 -26.61 -7.48
C ASP A 372 -1.37 -25.22 -7.80
N TYR A 373 -2.20 -24.25 -8.20
CA TYR A 373 -1.81 -22.90 -8.58
C TYR A 373 -0.96 -22.20 -7.49
N ALA A 374 -1.26 -22.44 -6.21
CA ALA A 374 -0.61 -21.78 -5.08
C ALA A 374 0.78 -22.35 -4.74
N THR A 375 1.09 -23.58 -5.16
CA THR A 375 2.31 -24.31 -4.79
C THR A 375 3.57 -23.47 -5.01
N THR A 376 3.69 -22.86 -6.20
CA THR A 376 4.92 -22.19 -6.65
C THR A 376 5.21 -20.84 -5.98
N TYR A 377 4.28 -20.34 -5.17
CA TYR A 377 4.46 -19.11 -4.39
C TYR A 377 5.14 -19.37 -3.04
N SER A 378 5.10 -20.61 -2.54
CA SER A 378 5.74 -21.03 -1.29
C SER A 378 6.82 -22.10 -1.46
N LEU A 379 6.76 -22.88 -2.54
CA LEU A 379 7.74 -23.90 -2.96
C LEU A 379 8.29 -23.54 -4.34
N TYR A 380 9.48 -22.95 -4.37
CA TYR A 380 10.16 -22.40 -5.54
C TYR A 380 10.78 -23.51 -6.39
N TYR A 381 10.67 -23.37 -7.71
CA TYR A 381 11.30 -24.30 -8.64
C TYR A 381 12.82 -24.13 -8.67
N THR A 382 13.55 -25.18 -8.99
CA THR A 382 14.90 -25.04 -9.55
C THR A 382 14.83 -24.47 -10.98
N GLN A 383 15.91 -23.87 -11.45
CA GLN A 383 16.00 -23.38 -12.85
C GLN A 383 15.70 -24.51 -13.86
N THR A 384 16.18 -25.73 -13.62
CA THR A 384 15.90 -26.90 -14.46
C THR A 384 14.40 -27.25 -14.48
N GLN A 385 13.70 -27.16 -13.34
CA GLN A 385 12.25 -27.37 -13.29
C GLN A 385 11.50 -26.30 -14.07
N GLU A 386 11.86 -25.02 -13.91
CA GLU A 386 11.24 -23.94 -14.70
C GLU A 386 11.45 -24.14 -16.21
N VAL A 387 12.64 -24.58 -16.62
CA VAL A 387 12.91 -24.90 -18.03
C VAL A 387 11.95 -25.94 -18.58
N GLN A 388 11.64 -26.97 -17.78
CA GLN A 388 10.73 -28.04 -18.16
C GLN A 388 9.27 -27.57 -18.22
N VAL A 389 8.83 -26.75 -17.25
CA VAL A 389 7.41 -26.35 -17.16
C VAL A 389 7.04 -25.15 -18.02
N ALA A 390 8.00 -24.26 -18.35
CA ALA A 390 7.70 -23.03 -19.09
C ALA A 390 8.73 -22.70 -20.19
N ALA A 391 10.03 -22.65 -19.87
CA ALA A 391 10.99 -22.03 -20.80
C ALA A 391 11.09 -22.74 -22.16
N ASN A 392 11.03 -24.08 -22.19
CA ASN A 392 11.07 -24.84 -23.44
C ASN A 392 9.89 -24.54 -24.36
N ALA A 393 8.69 -24.35 -23.79
CA ALA A 393 7.50 -24.00 -24.55
C ALA A 393 7.63 -22.59 -25.13
N ILE A 394 8.01 -21.62 -24.29
CA ILE A 394 8.27 -20.23 -24.71
C ILE A 394 9.29 -20.17 -25.86
N ILE A 395 10.45 -20.83 -25.71
CA ILE A 395 11.50 -20.88 -26.74
C ILE A 395 10.96 -21.40 -28.07
N LYS A 396 10.07 -22.40 -28.03
CA LYS A 396 9.43 -22.96 -29.21
C LYS A 396 8.43 -21.97 -29.83
N GLU A 397 7.58 -21.36 -29.01
CA GLU A 397 6.51 -20.45 -29.45
C GLU A 397 7.05 -19.17 -30.08
N VAL A 398 8.21 -18.68 -29.63
CA VAL A 398 8.89 -17.53 -30.23
C VAL A 398 9.90 -17.91 -31.33
N ASN A 399 9.90 -19.18 -31.77
CA ASN A 399 10.74 -19.73 -32.84
C ASN A 399 12.26 -19.66 -32.59
N CYS A 400 12.69 -19.79 -31.32
CA CYS A 400 14.10 -19.80 -30.94
C CYS A 400 14.71 -21.20 -30.75
N SER A 401 13.93 -22.30 -30.85
CA SER A 401 14.43 -23.66 -30.58
C SER A 401 15.62 -24.11 -31.44
N ASN A 402 15.69 -23.63 -32.69
CA ASN A 402 16.75 -24.00 -33.64
C ASN A 402 17.83 -22.92 -33.79
N ALA A 403 17.79 -21.88 -32.96
CA ALA A 403 18.81 -20.84 -33.00
C ALA A 403 20.18 -21.41 -32.55
N SER A 404 21.25 -21.00 -33.23
CA SER A 404 22.63 -21.31 -32.81
C SER A 404 22.97 -20.73 -31.43
N ASP A 405 22.26 -19.66 -31.06
CA ASP A 405 22.32 -18.99 -29.76
C ASP A 405 20.88 -18.62 -29.38
N VAL A 406 20.31 -19.41 -28.47
CA VAL A 406 18.95 -19.24 -27.98
C VAL A 406 18.80 -17.92 -27.21
N VAL A 407 19.80 -17.53 -26.42
CA VAL A 407 19.77 -16.29 -25.63
C VAL A 407 19.71 -15.07 -26.53
N SER A 408 20.57 -15.02 -27.56
CA SER A 408 20.55 -13.93 -28.54
C SER A 408 19.24 -13.88 -29.33
N CYS A 409 18.67 -15.05 -29.68
CA CYS A 409 17.36 -15.12 -30.33
C CYS A 409 16.25 -14.54 -29.43
N LEU A 410 16.17 -15.00 -28.17
CA LEU A 410 15.19 -14.53 -27.20
C LEU A 410 15.29 -13.01 -26.97
N ARG A 411 16.51 -12.47 -26.89
CA ARG A 411 16.75 -11.03 -26.72
C ARG A 411 16.31 -10.20 -27.93
N ALA A 412 16.16 -10.79 -29.10
CA ALA A 412 15.70 -10.10 -30.31
C ALA A 412 14.17 -10.12 -30.49
N VAL A 413 13.44 -10.98 -29.76
CA VAL A 413 11.98 -11.10 -29.86
C VAL A 413 11.29 -9.82 -29.36
N PRO A 414 10.29 -9.23 -30.04
CA PRO A 414 9.56 -8.09 -29.49
C PRO A 414 8.92 -8.41 -28.13
N PRO A 415 8.95 -7.50 -27.14
CA PRO A 415 8.41 -7.79 -25.81
C PRO A 415 6.90 -8.07 -25.85
N SER A 416 6.20 -7.43 -26.79
CA SER A 416 4.78 -7.69 -27.10
C SER A 416 4.49 -9.13 -27.51
N THR A 417 5.48 -9.88 -28.04
CA THR A 417 5.28 -11.29 -28.39
C THR A 417 5.16 -12.16 -27.14
N PHE A 418 5.99 -11.91 -26.11
CA PHE A 418 5.97 -12.72 -24.88
C PHE A 418 4.66 -12.62 -24.10
N ILE A 419 3.96 -11.50 -24.18
CA ILE A 419 2.69 -11.29 -23.46
C ILE A 419 1.46 -11.84 -24.22
N ASN A 420 1.66 -12.39 -25.42
CA ASN A 420 0.57 -12.86 -26.31
C ASN A 420 0.70 -14.35 -26.67
N ILE A 421 1.71 -15.05 -26.14
CA ILE A 421 1.88 -16.50 -26.31
C ILE A 421 1.16 -17.27 -25.18
N PRO A 422 0.76 -18.54 -25.40
CA PRO A 422 0.07 -19.35 -24.40
C PRO A 422 0.87 -19.62 -23.12
N ASP A 423 2.17 -19.85 -23.24
CA ASP A 423 3.04 -20.18 -22.11
C ASP A 423 3.83 -18.95 -21.64
N GLU A 424 3.93 -18.76 -20.33
CA GLU A 424 4.70 -17.68 -19.71
C GLU A 424 5.50 -18.15 -18.51
N ALA A 425 6.66 -17.52 -18.29
CA ALA A 425 7.44 -17.72 -17.09
C ALA A 425 6.99 -16.70 -16.04
N ARG A 426 6.57 -17.19 -14.88
CA ARG A 426 6.04 -16.38 -13.77
C ARG A 426 6.45 -16.93 -12.40
N TYR A 427 7.53 -17.70 -12.37
CA TYR A 427 7.94 -18.45 -11.18
C TYR A 427 9.14 -17.78 -10.52
N LEU A 428 9.16 -17.80 -9.19
CA LEU A 428 10.38 -17.62 -8.45
C LEU A 428 11.19 -18.92 -8.49
N VAL A 429 12.50 -18.81 -8.65
CA VAL A 429 13.39 -19.96 -8.76
C VAL A 429 14.53 -19.94 -7.76
N VAL A 430 15.02 -21.11 -7.39
CA VAL A 430 16.26 -21.28 -6.63
C VAL A 430 17.44 -21.01 -7.57
N ASP A 431 17.91 -19.76 -7.56
CA ASP A 431 19.02 -19.27 -8.38
C ASP A 431 20.38 -19.25 -7.63
N GLY A 432 20.36 -19.55 -6.33
CA GLY A 432 21.53 -19.58 -5.47
C GLY A 432 22.05 -18.18 -5.07
N THR A 433 21.35 -17.10 -5.44
CA THR A 433 21.73 -15.72 -5.12
C THR A 433 20.60 -14.99 -4.40
N TYR A 434 19.44 -14.86 -5.05
CA TYR A 434 18.26 -14.21 -4.49
C TYR A 434 17.44 -15.18 -3.65
N LEU A 435 17.35 -16.44 -4.09
CA LEU A 435 16.74 -17.54 -3.35
C LEU A 435 17.73 -18.72 -3.31
N ILE A 436 18.09 -19.12 -2.09
CA ILE A 436 19.10 -20.16 -1.83
C ILE A 436 18.48 -21.49 -1.37
N THR A 437 17.19 -21.47 -1.07
CA THR A 437 16.36 -22.62 -0.70
C THR A 437 15.10 -22.60 -1.54
N ASP A 438 14.45 -23.76 -1.69
CA ASP A 438 13.18 -23.93 -2.41
C ASP A 438 11.98 -23.42 -1.61
N GLN A 439 12.18 -22.89 -0.40
CA GLN A 439 11.11 -22.32 0.41
C GLN A 439 11.66 -21.35 1.46
N LEU A 440 10.75 -20.66 2.15
CA LEU A 440 11.06 -19.96 3.39
C LEU A 440 11.35 -20.99 4.50
N GLU A 441 12.60 -21.05 4.95
CA GLU A 441 13.00 -21.99 6.01
C GLU A 441 12.51 -21.53 7.38
N LEU A 442 11.71 -22.38 8.02
CA LEU A 442 11.05 -22.11 9.30
C LEU A 442 11.62 -22.91 10.48
N ASN A 443 12.65 -23.72 10.24
CA ASN A 443 13.35 -24.54 11.25
C ASN A 443 14.71 -23.92 11.67
N GLY A 444 15.11 -22.78 11.09
CA GLY A 444 16.39 -22.12 11.34
C GLY A 444 17.59 -22.74 10.63
N SER A 445 17.37 -23.64 9.66
CA SER A 445 18.42 -24.33 8.89
C SER A 445 19.13 -23.42 7.89
N SER A 446 18.45 -22.37 7.44
CA SER A 446 18.92 -21.43 6.42
C SER A 446 18.67 -19.98 6.82
N PHE A 447 19.05 -19.07 5.93
CA PHE A 447 18.87 -17.64 6.12
C PHE A 447 17.38 -17.26 6.07
N THR A 448 16.93 -16.53 7.10
CA THR A 448 15.62 -15.87 7.14
C THR A 448 15.78 -14.48 7.76
N ASN A 449 15.09 -13.48 7.20
CA ASN A 449 15.00 -12.15 7.78
C ASN A 449 14.12 -12.18 9.04
N ASN A 450 14.75 -12.09 10.21
CA ASN A 450 14.05 -12.03 11.49
C ASN A 450 13.50 -10.62 11.72
N VAL A 451 12.22 -10.43 11.40
CA VAL A 451 11.46 -9.21 11.62
C VAL A 451 10.05 -9.56 12.16
N PRO A 452 9.32 -8.62 12.77
CA PRO A 452 7.90 -8.74 13.06
C PRO A 452 7.10 -9.02 11.78
N THR A 453 6.11 -9.90 11.88
CA THR A 453 5.23 -10.23 10.76
C THR A 453 3.75 -10.17 11.12
N MET A 454 2.92 -9.83 10.13
CA MET A 454 1.46 -9.91 10.21
C MET A 454 0.95 -10.64 8.96
N TRP A 455 0.43 -11.85 9.15
CA TRP A 455 -0.09 -12.71 8.09
C TRP A 455 -1.62 -12.70 8.13
N GLY A 456 -2.27 -13.07 7.03
CA GLY A 456 -3.70 -13.28 7.06
C GLY A 456 -4.29 -13.53 5.69
N HIS A 457 -5.57 -13.88 5.69
CA HIS A 457 -6.31 -14.26 4.49
C HIS A 457 -7.71 -13.63 4.50
N MET A 458 -8.39 -13.67 3.38
CA MET A 458 -9.84 -13.46 3.30
C MET A 458 -10.56 -14.72 3.76
N ARG A 459 -11.82 -14.59 4.22
CA ARG A 459 -12.60 -15.76 4.64
C ARG A 459 -12.78 -16.80 3.52
N PHE A 460 -12.87 -16.33 2.27
CA PHE A 460 -13.07 -17.15 1.09
C PHE A 460 -12.12 -16.76 -0.06
N ASP A 461 -10.81 -16.64 0.20
CA ASP A 461 -9.81 -16.33 -0.84
C ASP A 461 -9.95 -17.22 -2.09
N GLY A 462 -10.06 -18.53 -1.86
CA GLY A 462 -10.12 -19.54 -2.92
C GLY A 462 -11.36 -19.43 -3.82
N ALA A 463 -12.41 -18.69 -3.41
CA ALA A 463 -13.59 -18.46 -4.23
C ALA A 463 -13.27 -17.78 -5.57
N ALA A 464 -12.19 -17.00 -5.64
CA ALA A 464 -11.75 -16.32 -6.85
C ALA A 464 -10.87 -17.22 -7.77
N PHE A 465 -10.52 -18.44 -7.36
CA PHE A 465 -9.55 -19.29 -8.08
C PHE A 465 -10.17 -20.56 -8.66
N ILE A 466 -11.46 -20.78 -8.41
CA ILE A 466 -12.18 -21.98 -8.85
C ILE A 466 -13.30 -21.63 -9.82
N GLY A 467 -13.80 -22.60 -10.58
CA GLY A 467 -14.98 -22.41 -11.43
C GLY A 467 -16.30 -22.56 -10.68
N TYR A 468 -17.30 -21.76 -11.04
CA TYR A 468 -18.66 -21.93 -10.52
C TYR A 468 -19.31 -23.24 -11.04
N PRO A 469 -19.90 -24.09 -10.17
CA PRO A 469 -20.49 -25.37 -10.57
C PRO A 469 -21.63 -25.23 -11.59
N THR A 470 -21.67 -26.15 -12.54
CA THR A 470 -22.74 -26.24 -13.54
C THR A 470 -23.97 -26.97 -12.97
N PRO A 471 -25.19 -26.75 -13.52
CA PRO A 471 -26.37 -27.48 -13.08
C PRO A 471 -26.18 -29.00 -13.19
N ASN A 472 -26.50 -29.73 -12.12
CA ASN A 472 -26.32 -31.18 -11.95
C ASN A 472 -24.87 -31.67 -11.79
N GLN A 473 -23.88 -30.78 -11.70
CA GLN A 473 -22.52 -31.17 -11.33
C GLN A 473 -22.51 -31.67 -9.89
N ASP A 474 -21.94 -32.84 -9.63
CA ASP A 474 -21.76 -33.34 -8.27
C ASP A 474 -20.52 -32.71 -7.60
N LEU A 475 -20.48 -32.75 -6.27
CA LEU A 475 -19.38 -32.18 -5.48
C LEU A 475 -18.03 -32.84 -5.79
N THR A 476 -18.00 -34.14 -6.12
CA THR A 476 -16.75 -34.84 -6.44
C THR A 476 -16.12 -34.23 -7.69
N VAL A 477 -16.91 -34.05 -8.75
CA VAL A 477 -16.47 -33.45 -10.01
C VAL A 477 -16.08 -31.99 -9.81
N ALA A 478 -16.80 -31.24 -8.97
CA ALA A 478 -16.45 -29.85 -8.65
C ALA A 478 -15.13 -29.73 -7.84
N LEU A 479 -14.79 -30.73 -7.03
CA LEU A 479 -13.55 -30.76 -6.25
C LEU A 479 -12.34 -31.31 -7.01
N GLN A 480 -12.53 -32.04 -8.11
CA GLN A 480 -11.44 -32.58 -8.93
C GLN A 480 -10.38 -31.55 -9.33
N PRO A 481 -10.71 -30.34 -9.83
CA PRO A 481 -9.69 -29.36 -10.19
C PRO A 481 -8.93 -28.79 -8.97
N ILE A 482 -9.44 -28.96 -7.74
CA ILE A 482 -8.88 -28.34 -6.53
C ILE A 482 -8.01 -29.33 -5.75
N ILE A 483 -8.55 -30.51 -5.45
CA ILE A 483 -7.89 -31.52 -4.61
C ILE A 483 -7.75 -32.88 -5.29
N ASN A 484 -8.07 -32.96 -6.60
CA ASN A 484 -7.86 -34.10 -7.49
C ASN A 484 -8.20 -35.45 -6.83
N THR A 485 -7.18 -36.22 -6.44
CA THR A 485 -7.31 -37.57 -5.89
C THR A 485 -8.04 -37.65 -4.54
N GLN A 486 -8.12 -36.54 -3.80
CA GLN A 486 -8.82 -36.50 -2.50
C GLN A 486 -10.31 -36.17 -2.63
N SER A 487 -10.79 -35.77 -3.80
CA SER A 487 -12.18 -35.30 -4.01
C SER A 487 -13.24 -36.27 -3.47
N ALA A 488 -13.17 -37.55 -3.83
CA ALA A 488 -14.14 -38.56 -3.36
C ALA A 488 -14.05 -38.79 -1.84
N ALA A 489 -12.83 -38.73 -1.27
CA ALA A 489 -12.63 -38.87 0.17
C ALA A 489 -13.20 -37.66 0.93
N ALA A 490 -13.06 -36.44 0.38
CA ALA A 490 -13.61 -35.23 0.98
C ALA A 490 -15.14 -35.26 1.00
N VAL A 491 -15.78 -35.74 -0.08
CA VAL A 491 -17.23 -35.94 -0.15
C VAL A 491 -17.72 -36.97 0.88
N ALA A 492 -16.89 -37.97 1.21
CA ALA A 492 -17.17 -38.96 2.25
C ALA A 492 -16.95 -38.44 3.68
N ARG A 493 -16.56 -37.17 3.87
CA ARG A 493 -16.36 -36.50 5.16
C ARG A 493 -17.28 -35.29 5.35
N PRO A 494 -18.62 -35.49 5.37
CA PRO A 494 -19.57 -34.40 5.60
C PRO A 494 -19.46 -33.79 7.01
N ASP A 495 -18.78 -34.47 7.94
CA ASP A 495 -18.38 -33.95 9.24
C ASP A 495 -17.34 -32.82 9.13
N LEU A 496 -16.42 -32.90 8.17
CA LEU A 496 -15.41 -31.87 7.91
C LEU A 496 -15.89 -30.82 6.92
N PHE A 497 -16.54 -31.25 5.85
CA PHE A 497 -16.97 -30.43 4.72
C PHE A 497 -18.49 -30.54 4.50
N PRO A 498 -19.31 -30.04 5.43
CA PRO A 498 -20.77 -30.09 5.30
C PRO A 498 -21.24 -29.26 4.09
N ILE A 499 -22.12 -29.84 3.29
CA ILE A 499 -22.80 -29.14 2.19
C ILE A 499 -23.99 -28.37 2.78
N PRO A 500 -24.11 -27.06 2.55
CA PRO A 500 -25.29 -26.30 2.96
C PRO A 500 -26.58 -26.87 2.36
N ASP A 501 -27.69 -26.85 3.12
CA ASP A 501 -29.02 -27.30 2.65
C ASP A 501 -29.85 -26.15 2.05
N GLY A 502 -29.19 -25.27 1.29
CA GLY A 502 -29.82 -24.13 0.64
C GLY A 502 -30.63 -24.52 -0.61
N PRO A 503 -31.57 -23.68 -1.08
CA PRO A 503 -32.38 -23.98 -2.26
C PRO A 503 -31.58 -23.99 -3.58
N ASN A 504 -30.38 -23.40 -3.61
CA ASN A 504 -29.52 -23.37 -4.78
C ASN A 504 -28.40 -24.43 -4.66
N ALA A 505 -28.61 -25.60 -5.25
CA ALA A 505 -27.67 -26.71 -5.20
C ALA A 505 -26.27 -26.35 -5.72
N THR A 506 -26.17 -25.55 -6.80
CA THR A 506 -24.85 -25.12 -7.34
C THR A 506 -24.11 -24.20 -6.38
N LEU A 507 -24.82 -23.30 -5.69
CA LEU A 507 -24.24 -22.42 -4.69
C LEU A 507 -23.79 -23.19 -3.44
N ASN A 508 -24.55 -24.21 -3.04
CA ASN A 508 -24.18 -25.07 -1.92
C ASN A 508 -22.87 -25.82 -2.22
N ILE A 509 -22.73 -26.34 -3.44
CA ILE A 509 -21.47 -26.97 -3.90
C ILE A 509 -20.35 -25.93 -3.95
N PHE A 510 -20.62 -24.75 -4.54
CA PHE A 510 -19.64 -23.68 -4.63
C PHE A 510 -19.12 -23.25 -3.26
N ASN A 511 -19.99 -23.21 -2.24
CA ASN A 511 -19.61 -22.87 -0.87
C ASN A 511 -18.55 -23.83 -0.33
N VAL A 512 -18.76 -25.14 -0.51
CA VAL A 512 -17.80 -26.16 -0.06
C VAL A 512 -16.51 -26.11 -0.87
N THR A 513 -16.58 -25.98 -2.19
CA THR A 513 -15.39 -25.90 -3.04
C THR A 513 -14.59 -24.64 -2.75
N ALA A 514 -15.23 -23.49 -2.52
CA ALA A 514 -14.57 -22.23 -2.18
C ALA A 514 -13.87 -22.30 -0.82
N ARG A 515 -14.50 -22.95 0.18
CA ARG A 515 -13.87 -23.20 1.48
C ARG A 515 -12.64 -24.10 1.34
N ILE A 516 -12.75 -25.23 0.64
CA ILE A 516 -11.63 -26.16 0.42
C ILE A 516 -10.50 -25.49 -0.37
N ALA A 517 -10.80 -24.71 -1.42
CA ALA A 517 -9.80 -23.95 -2.16
C ALA A 517 -9.09 -22.94 -1.26
N THR A 518 -9.84 -22.24 -0.39
CA THR A 518 -9.23 -21.34 0.61
C THR A 518 -8.30 -22.09 1.56
N ASP A 519 -8.69 -23.28 1.99
CA ASP A 519 -7.88 -24.13 2.87
C ASP A 519 -6.56 -24.56 2.21
N VAL A 520 -6.63 -25.09 0.98
CA VAL A 520 -5.45 -25.66 0.29
C VAL A 520 -4.54 -24.65 -0.41
N GLU A 521 -5.01 -23.43 -0.68
CA GLU A 521 -4.23 -22.43 -1.43
C GLU A 521 -3.79 -21.22 -0.60
N PHE A 522 -4.37 -21.00 0.59
CA PHE A 522 -4.11 -19.80 1.41
C PHE A 522 -4.00 -20.14 2.90
N ARG A 523 -5.07 -20.69 3.49
CA ARG A 523 -5.25 -20.74 4.94
C ARG A 523 -4.32 -21.74 5.63
N CYS A 524 -4.31 -23.01 5.21
CA CYS A 524 -3.67 -24.07 6.00
C CYS A 524 -2.15 -23.87 6.10
N LEU A 525 -1.47 -23.62 4.98
CA LEU A 525 -0.02 -23.43 4.99
C LEU A 525 0.44 -22.08 5.55
N ASP A 526 -0.39 -21.03 5.49
CA ASP A 526 -0.06 -19.77 6.16
C ASP A 526 -0.20 -19.91 7.68
N GLN A 527 -1.24 -20.60 8.18
CA GLN A 527 -1.37 -20.91 9.61
C GLN A 527 -0.23 -21.84 10.08
N ALA A 528 0.15 -22.85 9.28
CA ALA A 528 1.32 -23.69 9.56
C ALA A 528 2.63 -22.86 9.56
N THR A 529 2.77 -21.92 8.62
CA THR A 529 3.92 -21.00 8.54
C THR A 529 4.04 -20.17 9.82
N ALA A 530 2.95 -19.55 10.25
CA ALA A 530 2.91 -18.74 11.46
C ALA A 530 3.24 -19.57 12.72
N LEU A 531 2.69 -20.78 12.83
CA LEU A 531 2.93 -21.66 13.97
C LEU A 531 4.39 -22.12 14.04
N ALA A 532 4.95 -22.60 12.93
CA ALA A 532 6.34 -23.02 12.85
C ALA A 532 7.31 -21.86 13.14
N ALA A 533 7.02 -20.66 12.60
CA ALA A 533 7.81 -19.47 12.86
C ALA A 533 7.86 -19.09 14.34
N VAL A 534 6.74 -19.18 15.06
CA VAL A 534 6.68 -18.90 16.52
C VAL A 534 7.40 -20.00 17.30
N LYS A 535 7.14 -21.28 17.01
CA LYS A 535 7.78 -22.43 17.68
C LYS A 535 9.29 -22.37 17.59
N ASN A 536 9.81 -22.04 16.40
CA ASN A 536 11.25 -22.00 16.11
C ASN A 536 11.87 -20.59 16.27
N LYS A 537 11.10 -19.59 16.71
CA LYS A 537 11.56 -18.20 16.94
C LYS A 537 12.21 -17.55 15.71
N ILE A 538 11.66 -17.83 14.54
CA ILE A 538 12.14 -17.33 13.26
C ILE A 538 11.89 -15.83 13.11
N PHE A 539 10.70 -15.38 13.52
CA PHE A 539 10.29 -13.98 13.51
C PHE A 539 10.19 -13.46 14.94
N SER A 540 10.47 -12.18 15.15
CA SER A 540 10.43 -11.56 16.48
C SER A 540 9.02 -11.48 17.05
N SER A 541 8.01 -11.37 16.19
CA SER A 541 6.59 -11.50 16.52
C SER A 541 5.79 -11.90 15.28
N VAL A 542 4.67 -12.58 15.49
CA VAL A 542 3.75 -13.02 14.43
C VAL A 542 2.33 -12.69 14.86
N TYR A 543 1.63 -11.91 14.04
CA TYR A 543 0.18 -11.68 14.16
C TYR A 543 -0.53 -12.36 12.99
N PHE A 544 -1.77 -12.79 13.20
CA PHE A 544 -2.57 -13.43 12.16
C PHE A 544 -3.99 -12.87 12.12
N TYR A 545 -4.56 -12.70 10.93
CA TYR A 545 -5.95 -12.23 10.74
C TYR A 545 -6.73 -13.02 9.69
N SER A 546 -8.06 -12.85 9.73
CA SER A 546 -8.98 -13.29 8.69
C SER A 546 -10.03 -12.20 8.43
N PHE A 547 -10.20 -11.73 7.18
CA PHE A 547 -11.21 -10.72 6.83
C PHE A 547 -12.57 -11.34 6.55
N TYR A 548 -13.58 -10.86 7.29
CA TYR A 548 -14.98 -11.29 7.23
C TYR A 548 -15.90 -10.24 6.59
N ARG A 549 -15.33 -9.09 6.21
CA ARG A 549 -15.97 -8.08 5.37
C ARG A 549 -15.04 -7.74 4.20
N SER A 550 -15.56 -7.79 2.98
CA SER A 550 -14.81 -7.49 1.76
C SER A 550 -15.58 -6.52 0.86
N TYR A 551 -14.87 -5.87 -0.06
CA TYR A 551 -15.45 -5.02 -1.08
C TYR A 551 -14.83 -5.32 -2.44
N GLN A 552 -15.65 -5.72 -3.42
CA GLN A 552 -15.20 -6.04 -4.78
C GLN A 552 -15.95 -5.31 -5.90
N ALA A 553 -17.02 -4.61 -5.56
CA ALA A 553 -17.82 -3.90 -6.53
C ALA A 553 -16.96 -2.86 -7.26
N GLY A 554 -16.76 -3.03 -8.56
CA GLY A 554 -15.99 -2.07 -9.36
C GLY A 554 -14.49 -2.35 -9.48
N THR A 555 -13.96 -3.47 -8.98
CA THR A 555 -12.63 -3.97 -9.38
C THR A 555 -12.76 -4.61 -10.77
N PRO A 556 -12.37 -3.95 -11.88
CA PRO A 556 -12.61 -4.49 -13.21
C PRO A 556 -11.73 -5.73 -13.41
N GLY A 557 -12.34 -6.91 -13.55
CA GLY A 557 -11.66 -8.09 -14.07
C GLY A 557 -11.16 -9.13 -13.06
N PHE A 558 -11.44 -9.01 -11.76
CA PHE A 558 -11.04 -10.04 -10.77
C PHE A 558 -12.19 -10.53 -9.87
N ASP A 559 -13.37 -10.78 -10.44
CA ASP A 559 -14.32 -11.77 -9.89
C ASP A 559 -14.72 -12.73 -11.02
N PRO A 560 -14.04 -13.88 -11.16
CA PRO A 560 -14.36 -14.85 -12.20
C PRO A 560 -15.72 -15.54 -11.98
N ASN A 561 -16.30 -15.42 -10.78
CA ASN A 561 -17.55 -16.05 -10.39
C ASN A 561 -18.64 -15.00 -10.06
N ALA A 562 -18.55 -13.83 -10.68
CA ALA A 562 -19.50 -12.74 -10.42
C ALA A 562 -20.96 -13.23 -10.52
N PRO A 563 -21.83 -12.85 -9.56
CA PRO A 563 -21.63 -11.84 -8.53
C PRO A 563 -21.31 -12.41 -7.13
N VAL A 564 -20.74 -13.62 -7.00
CA VAL A 564 -20.65 -14.28 -5.68
C VAL A 564 -19.79 -13.52 -4.66
N CYS A 565 -18.83 -12.71 -5.13
CA CYS A 565 -17.98 -11.90 -4.27
C CYS A 565 -18.60 -10.53 -3.93
N ASP A 566 -19.73 -10.20 -4.54
CA ASP A 566 -20.46 -8.97 -4.29
C ASP A 566 -21.64 -9.22 -3.33
N ALA A 567 -21.81 -8.30 -2.39
CA ALA A 567 -22.99 -8.28 -1.55
C ALA A 567 -24.27 -8.11 -2.41
N PRO A 568 -25.30 -8.95 -2.25
CA PRO A 568 -26.51 -8.86 -3.06
C PRO A 568 -27.20 -7.50 -2.95
N LYS A 569 -27.64 -6.93 -4.06
CA LYS A 569 -28.34 -5.64 -4.06
C LYS A 569 -29.80 -5.80 -3.63
N THR A 570 -30.26 -4.91 -2.77
CA THR A 570 -31.67 -4.77 -2.36
C THR A 570 -32.15 -3.34 -2.61
N PRO A 571 -33.46 -3.06 -2.58
CA PRO A 571 -33.95 -1.69 -2.67
C PRO A 571 -33.36 -0.75 -1.61
N GLU A 572 -33.12 -1.26 -0.40
CA GLU A 572 -32.53 -0.53 0.72
C GLU A 572 -31.02 -0.35 0.57
N PHE A 573 -30.33 -1.31 -0.04
CA PHE A 573 -28.89 -1.31 -0.28
C PHE A 573 -28.59 -1.44 -1.78
N PRO A 574 -28.74 -0.37 -2.57
CA PRO A 574 -28.56 -0.41 -4.02
C PRO A 574 -27.11 -0.71 -4.47
N ASN A 575 -26.15 -0.51 -3.56
CA ASN A 575 -24.74 -0.81 -3.78
C ASN A 575 -24.35 -2.20 -3.26
N GLY A 576 -25.29 -2.96 -2.67
CA GLY A 576 -25.09 -4.29 -2.10
C GLY A 576 -25.34 -4.30 -0.59
N ASP A 577 -26.13 -5.24 -0.10
CA ASP A 577 -26.45 -5.43 1.33
C ASP A 577 -25.41 -6.35 1.99
N PRO A 578 -24.47 -5.83 2.78
CA PRO A 578 -23.43 -6.64 3.40
C PRO A 578 -23.95 -7.56 4.52
N ASN A 579 -25.24 -7.45 4.90
CA ASN A 579 -25.87 -8.36 5.87
C ASN A 579 -26.43 -9.62 5.22
N LEU A 580 -26.53 -9.66 3.89
CA LEU A 580 -26.90 -10.87 3.16
C LEU A 580 -25.67 -11.73 2.88
N PRO A 581 -25.81 -13.06 2.76
CA PRO A 581 -24.67 -13.94 2.46
C PRO A 581 -24.01 -13.60 1.12
N TYR A 582 -22.68 -13.43 1.15
CA TYR A 582 -21.78 -13.32 0.00
C TYR A 582 -20.41 -13.88 0.37
N PHE A 583 -19.55 -14.09 -0.62
CA PHE A 583 -18.20 -14.60 -0.39
C PHE A 583 -17.22 -13.44 -0.22
N GLN A 584 -16.47 -13.45 0.90
CA GLN A 584 -15.39 -12.51 1.11
C GLN A 584 -14.16 -12.97 0.34
N CYS A 585 -14.14 -12.64 -0.95
CA CYS A 585 -13.14 -13.12 -1.90
C CYS A 585 -11.82 -12.37 -1.83
N HIS A 586 -10.82 -12.97 -2.47
CA HIS A 586 -9.45 -12.50 -2.59
C HIS A 586 -9.30 -11.03 -2.97
N SER A 587 -8.40 -10.32 -2.28
CA SER A 587 -8.08 -8.89 -2.47
C SER A 587 -9.14 -7.90 -1.97
N GLY A 588 -10.22 -8.38 -1.36
CA GLY A 588 -11.34 -7.52 -0.98
C GLY A 588 -11.09 -6.67 0.27
N GLU A 589 -9.94 -6.84 0.90
CA GLU A 589 -9.44 -6.02 2.00
C GLU A 589 -8.74 -4.73 1.52
N LEU A 590 -8.29 -4.68 0.26
CA LEU A 590 -7.39 -3.62 -0.23
C LEU A 590 -7.97 -2.22 -0.07
N TYR A 591 -9.24 -2.02 -0.46
CA TYR A 591 -9.88 -0.71 -0.34
C TYR A 591 -10.04 -0.25 1.11
N TYR A 592 -10.15 -1.18 2.07
CA TYR A 592 -10.21 -0.85 3.49
C TYR A 592 -8.82 -0.52 4.05
N VAL A 593 -7.81 -1.32 3.71
CA VAL A 593 -6.42 -1.13 4.18
C VAL A 593 -5.83 0.19 3.67
N PHE A 594 -6.04 0.50 2.39
CA PHE A 594 -5.61 1.78 1.80
C PHE A 594 -6.60 2.92 2.05
N GLY A 595 -7.83 2.61 2.49
CA GLY A 595 -8.88 3.59 2.76
C GLY A 595 -9.35 4.32 1.52
N ASN A 596 -9.37 3.67 0.37
CA ASN A 596 -9.76 4.26 -0.91
C ASN A 596 -11.24 4.01 -1.27
N LEU A 597 -11.96 3.22 -0.47
CA LEU A 597 -13.40 3.03 -0.65
C LEU A 597 -14.16 4.35 -0.46
N GLY A 598 -15.15 4.64 -1.30
CA GLY A 598 -15.88 5.91 -1.32
C GLY A 598 -15.20 6.99 -2.16
N GLN A 599 -13.95 6.76 -2.61
CA GLN A 599 -13.38 7.50 -3.73
C GLN A 599 -13.75 6.80 -5.05
N PHE A 600 -13.58 7.51 -6.17
CA PHE A 600 -13.88 6.98 -7.51
C PHE A 600 -15.38 6.59 -7.64
N ASP A 601 -15.70 5.76 -8.63
CA ASP A 601 -17.05 5.17 -8.81
C ASP A 601 -17.29 3.97 -7.85
N LEU A 602 -16.74 4.03 -6.62
CA LEU A 602 -16.81 2.97 -5.60
C LEU A 602 -17.62 3.44 -4.38
N PRO A 603 -18.96 3.43 -4.43
CA PRO A 603 -19.78 3.97 -3.35
C PRO A 603 -19.77 3.05 -2.12
N PHE A 604 -19.91 3.64 -0.93
CA PHE A 604 -20.18 2.87 0.28
C PHE A 604 -21.49 2.08 0.15
N ARG A 605 -21.51 0.87 0.71
CA ARG A 605 -22.73 0.05 0.83
C ARG A 605 -23.57 0.45 2.04
N ASP A 606 -22.89 0.72 3.15
CA ASP A 606 -23.45 1.20 4.41
C ASP A 606 -22.36 2.01 5.16
N ASP A 607 -22.71 2.56 6.33
CA ASP A 607 -21.75 3.30 7.17
C ASP A 607 -20.61 2.41 7.69
N ASN A 608 -20.83 1.09 7.80
CA ASN A 608 -19.83 0.15 8.30
C ASN A 608 -18.65 -0.01 7.34
N ASP A 609 -18.81 0.30 6.05
CA ASP A 609 -17.68 0.36 5.11
C ASP A 609 -16.67 1.45 5.49
N VAL A 610 -17.14 2.62 5.96
CA VAL A 610 -16.25 3.69 6.45
C VAL A 610 -15.55 3.22 7.73
N TYR A 611 -16.31 2.65 8.67
CA TYR A 611 -15.78 2.19 9.95
C TYR A 611 -14.77 1.04 9.79
N MET A 612 -15.04 0.12 8.86
CA MET A 612 -14.10 -0.94 8.49
C MET A 612 -12.80 -0.37 7.92
N SER A 613 -12.89 0.65 7.05
CA SER A 613 -11.71 1.34 6.50
C SER A 613 -10.87 1.98 7.62
N GLN A 614 -11.52 2.68 8.54
CA GLN A 614 -10.86 3.34 9.68
C GLN A 614 -10.12 2.33 10.58
N VAL A 615 -10.81 1.27 11.00
CA VAL A 615 -10.24 0.25 11.89
C VAL A 615 -9.10 -0.50 11.20
N SER A 616 -9.28 -0.89 9.93
CA SER A 616 -8.25 -1.63 9.18
C SER A 616 -6.99 -0.78 8.99
N MET A 617 -7.15 0.46 8.51
CA MET A 617 -6.02 1.36 8.30
C MET A 617 -5.26 1.64 9.60
N ASP A 618 -5.97 1.93 10.69
CA ASP A 618 -5.33 2.28 11.97
C ASP A 618 -4.49 1.12 12.52
N ARG A 619 -4.88 -0.14 12.27
CA ARG A 619 -4.10 -1.33 12.65
C ARG A 619 -2.84 -1.52 11.81
N TRP A 620 -2.94 -1.36 10.48
CA TRP A 620 -1.76 -1.43 9.59
C TRP A 620 -0.76 -0.32 9.89
N VAL A 621 -1.26 0.90 10.13
CA VAL A 621 -0.45 2.04 10.56
C VAL A 621 0.21 1.79 11.91
N SER A 622 -0.55 1.26 12.89
CA SER A 622 0.02 0.90 14.19
C SER A 622 1.17 -0.11 14.05
N PHE A 623 1.00 -1.10 13.19
CA PHE A 623 2.04 -2.08 12.91
C PHE A 623 3.27 -1.44 12.25
N ALA A 624 3.11 -0.49 11.33
CA ALA A 624 4.24 0.26 10.76
C ALA A 624 4.98 1.12 11.81
N TRP A 625 4.26 1.70 12.76
CA TRP A 625 4.85 2.56 13.79
C TRP A 625 5.52 1.79 14.92
N THR A 626 4.92 0.68 15.35
CA THR A 626 5.22 0.02 16.63
C THR A 626 5.49 -1.48 16.51
N HIS A 627 5.34 -2.04 15.31
CA HIS A 627 5.35 -3.49 15.07
C HIS A 627 4.30 -4.26 15.87
N ASN A 628 3.23 -3.56 16.27
CA ASN A 628 2.07 -4.09 16.97
C ASN A 628 0.80 -3.51 16.30
N PRO A 629 -0.15 -4.35 15.86
CA PRO A 629 -1.34 -3.87 15.17
C PRO A 629 -2.37 -3.20 16.10
N ASN A 630 -2.10 -3.08 17.41
CA ASN A 630 -2.99 -2.42 18.36
C ASN A 630 -2.60 -0.94 18.55
N PRO A 631 -3.29 0.04 17.92
CA PRO A 631 -2.98 1.44 18.12
C PRO A 631 -3.20 1.87 19.57
N SER A 632 -2.33 2.73 20.09
CA SER A 632 -2.43 3.21 21.46
C SER A 632 -3.71 4.03 21.68
N LYS A 633 -4.33 3.89 22.85
CA LYS A 633 -5.53 4.66 23.21
C LYS A 633 -5.27 6.17 23.16
N ASP A 634 -4.11 6.61 23.63
CA ASP A 634 -3.73 8.03 23.64
C ASP A 634 -3.62 8.61 22.24
N LEU A 635 -3.08 7.84 21.27
CA LEU A 635 -3.07 8.22 19.85
C LEU A 635 -4.49 8.42 19.33
N LEU A 636 -5.38 7.45 19.56
CA LEU A 636 -6.74 7.48 19.05
C LEU A 636 -7.53 8.64 19.65
N ILE A 637 -7.35 8.93 20.95
CA ILE A 637 -7.94 10.10 21.61
C ILE A 637 -7.38 11.39 21.00
N ALA A 638 -6.06 11.50 20.84
CA ALA A 638 -5.43 12.71 20.29
C ALA A 638 -5.87 12.99 18.85
N ARG A 639 -6.10 11.95 18.04
CA ARG A 639 -6.59 12.04 16.66
C ARG A 639 -8.11 12.14 16.54
N ASN A 640 -8.85 12.00 17.65
CA ASN A 640 -10.31 11.86 17.64
C ASN A 640 -10.81 10.70 16.74
N TYR A 641 -10.12 9.56 16.78
CA TYR A 641 -10.49 8.33 16.05
C TYR A 641 -11.38 7.45 16.93
N GLN A 642 -12.58 7.96 17.21
CA GLN A 642 -13.51 7.36 18.17
C GLN A 642 -13.98 5.96 17.75
N VAL A 643 -14.24 5.73 16.46
CA VAL A 643 -14.69 4.44 15.93
C VAL A 643 -13.69 3.33 16.26
N THR A 644 -12.41 3.55 15.99
CA THR A 644 -11.34 2.60 16.30
C THR A 644 -11.16 2.44 17.81
N LEU A 645 -11.27 3.54 18.57
CA LEU A 645 -11.16 3.50 20.03
C LEU A 645 -12.26 2.63 20.66
N ASP A 646 -13.52 2.84 20.26
CA ASP A 646 -14.67 2.07 20.71
C ASP A 646 -14.54 0.61 20.30
N LYS A 647 -14.06 0.36 19.07
CA LYS A 647 -13.84 -0.98 18.54
C LYS A 647 -12.81 -1.76 19.38
N LEU A 648 -11.66 -1.16 19.69
CA LEU A 648 -10.64 -1.80 20.52
C LEU A 648 -11.08 -1.99 21.97
N GLN A 649 -11.93 -1.11 22.50
CA GLN A 649 -12.51 -1.31 23.83
C GLN A 649 -13.48 -2.49 23.86
N LYS A 650 -14.21 -2.74 22.77
CA LYS A 650 -15.18 -3.83 22.65
C LYS A 650 -14.53 -5.18 22.37
N ASP A 651 -13.59 -5.23 21.41
CA ASP A 651 -13.01 -6.49 20.92
C ASP A 651 -11.83 -6.98 21.78
N GLY A 652 -11.25 -6.08 22.57
CA GLY A 652 -10.00 -6.33 23.27
C GLY A 652 -8.77 -6.22 22.35
N THR A 653 -7.66 -6.72 22.85
CA THR A 653 -6.36 -6.67 22.18
C THR A 653 -6.25 -7.77 21.13
N TRP A 654 -5.71 -7.43 19.96
CA TRP A 654 -5.21 -8.42 19.01
C TRP A 654 -3.91 -9.02 19.54
N GLU A 655 -4.00 -10.26 20.02
CA GLU A 655 -2.85 -10.98 20.58
C GLU A 655 -1.99 -11.60 19.45
N PRO A 656 -0.66 -11.66 19.62
CA PRO A 656 0.21 -12.39 18.70
C PRO A 656 -0.09 -13.89 18.74
N VAL A 657 0.29 -14.60 17.67
CA VAL A 657 0.18 -16.05 17.58
C VAL A 657 1.01 -16.69 18.70
N ASN A 658 0.37 -17.59 19.45
CA ASN A 658 1.00 -18.37 20.51
C ASN A 658 1.17 -19.83 20.06
N ALA A 659 2.31 -20.45 20.40
CA ALA A 659 2.63 -21.81 19.95
C ALA A 659 1.72 -22.90 20.54
N GLU A 660 1.20 -22.69 21.75
CA GLU A 660 0.34 -23.65 22.45
C GLU A 660 -1.15 -23.46 22.14
N LYS A 661 -1.56 -22.21 21.93
CA LYS A 661 -2.95 -21.80 21.64
C LYS A 661 -2.94 -20.78 20.51
N PRO A 662 -2.69 -21.22 19.27
CA PRO A 662 -2.63 -20.30 18.15
C PRO A 662 -4.01 -19.69 17.89
N THR A 663 -4.02 -18.38 17.70
CA THR A 663 -5.23 -17.59 17.50
C THR A 663 -5.00 -16.56 16.40
N LEU A 664 -6.07 -16.20 15.71
CA LEU A 664 -6.12 -15.13 14.73
C LEU A 664 -7.16 -14.09 15.11
N HIS A 665 -7.07 -12.91 14.53
CA HIS A 665 -8.07 -11.86 14.70
C HIS A 665 -9.03 -11.79 13.51
N VAL A 666 -10.33 -11.85 13.77
CA VAL A 666 -11.36 -11.64 12.76
C VAL A 666 -11.50 -10.14 12.50
N MET A 667 -11.19 -9.73 11.27
CA MET A 667 -11.36 -8.36 10.78
C MET A 667 -12.77 -8.19 10.21
N ASP A 668 -13.63 -7.51 10.97
CA ASP A 668 -15.00 -7.20 10.61
C ASP A 668 -15.49 -5.92 11.33
N TYR A 669 -16.64 -5.38 10.92
CA TYR A 669 -17.33 -4.31 11.63
C TYR A 669 -18.85 -4.44 11.47
N PRO A 670 -19.64 -4.35 12.57
CA PRO A 670 -19.24 -4.10 13.96
C PRO A 670 -18.78 -5.36 14.73
N GLY A 671 -18.82 -6.54 14.08
CA GLY A 671 -18.32 -7.83 14.57
C GLY A 671 -16.79 -7.91 14.56
N GLY A 672 -16.19 -9.02 14.95
CA GLY A 672 -14.73 -9.18 15.05
C GLY A 672 -14.28 -9.55 16.47
N SER A 673 -13.33 -10.46 16.56
CA SER A 673 -12.79 -10.99 17.82
C SER A 673 -11.51 -11.79 17.57
N GLN A 674 -10.74 -12.03 18.63
CA GLN A 674 -9.70 -13.06 18.62
C GLN A 674 -10.36 -14.44 18.67
N ILE A 675 -10.03 -15.34 17.74
CA ILE A 675 -10.54 -16.72 17.70
C ILE A 675 -9.37 -17.72 17.57
N PRO A 676 -9.56 -18.99 17.96
CA PRO A 676 -8.60 -20.04 17.61
C PRO A 676 -8.35 -20.09 16.11
N PHE A 677 -7.16 -20.53 15.73
CA PHE A 677 -6.85 -20.92 14.37
C PHE A 677 -7.92 -21.86 13.81
N GLU A 678 -8.36 -21.57 12.57
CA GLU A 678 -9.51 -22.19 11.94
C GLU A 678 -9.09 -23.47 11.19
N GLU A 679 -10.00 -24.44 11.08
CA GLU A 679 -9.90 -25.55 10.13
C GLU A 679 -8.77 -26.58 10.38
N GLN A 680 -8.27 -26.74 11.61
CA GLN A 680 -7.20 -27.73 11.88
C GLN A 680 -7.51 -29.15 11.35
N GLU A 681 -8.69 -29.71 11.63
CA GLU A 681 -9.02 -31.08 11.21
C GLU A 681 -9.17 -31.21 9.68
N GLN A 682 -9.64 -30.14 9.03
CA GLN A 682 -9.74 -30.02 7.59
C GLN A 682 -8.34 -29.93 6.97
N CYS A 683 -7.47 -29.09 7.52
CA CYS A 683 -6.08 -28.96 7.10
C CYS A 683 -5.31 -30.28 7.23
N ASP A 684 -5.51 -31.01 8.34
CA ASP A 684 -4.93 -32.35 8.54
C ASP A 684 -5.43 -33.33 7.47
N PHE A 685 -6.73 -33.32 7.18
CA PHE A 685 -7.31 -34.16 6.12
C PHE A 685 -6.75 -33.82 4.73
N LEU A 686 -6.55 -32.54 4.45
CA LEU A 686 -6.05 -32.03 3.16
C LEU A 686 -4.54 -32.20 2.97
N ASN A 687 -3.84 -32.87 3.89
CA ASN A 687 -2.38 -33.04 3.91
C ASN A 687 -1.58 -31.73 4.10
N PHE A 688 -2.19 -30.71 4.71
CA PHE A 688 -1.54 -29.46 5.10
C PHE A 688 -1.68 -29.21 6.61
N PRO A 689 -1.27 -30.15 7.48
CA PRO A 689 -1.44 -30.00 8.92
C PRO A 689 -0.65 -28.77 9.42
N PHE A 690 -1.03 -28.20 10.56
CA PHE A 690 -0.26 -27.09 11.15
C PHE A 690 1.18 -27.47 11.52
N SER A 691 1.51 -28.76 11.59
CA SER A 691 2.87 -29.28 11.75
C SER A 691 3.61 -29.47 10.42
N PHE A 692 3.13 -28.95 9.30
CA PHE A 692 3.70 -29.20 7.97
C PHE A 692 5.20 -28.86 7.86
N TYR A 693 5.66 -27.84 8.59
CA TYR A 693 7.05 -27.38 8.59
C TYR A 693 7.86 -27.87 9.82
N GLU A 694 7.39 -28.87 10.57
CA GLU A 694 8.06 -29.43 11.76
C GLU A 694 8.98 -30.63 11.48
#